data_AF-A0A3M1VPV2-F1
#
_entry.id   AF-A0A3M1VPV2-F1
#
_cell.length_a   1.000
_cell.length_b   1.000
_cell.length_c   1.000
_cell.angle_alpha   90.00
_cell.angle_beta   90.00
_cell.angle_gamma   90.00
#
_symmetry.space_group_name_H-M   'P 1'
#
loop_
_entity.id
_entity.type
_entity.pdbx_description
1 polymer ?
#
loop_
_entity_poly.entity_id
_entity_poly.type
_entity_poly.pdbx_seq_one_letter_code
_entity_poly.pdbx_strand_id
1 'polypeptide(L)'
;MPLGSIAFGQGLVSGLDFRSIIDALLEAERAPIKTLQKRIDTFNRAKSSAEELSGLLETFKSKLEELSSDTGVGGKTASLDDETALTASARPGALAGTYQIEVTRIAQAHRVRSDGFADRYSPLVSDGTITIQSGSNDTITIDVSAANGNNSLRAIADEINNADAGVIASIVNDGSSDILIVRAEETGTENALTITDTTNLNLDDAGNELQPAQDAELIIDGITVTSSSNTVTGAIQGVTLELTAETTSPVTLTVADDVEGAKQALRDFVEAYNEVNDYFDKNFGSAELESASAVAGDALIRGIQRQLQQLLTGSVTGIPDGKLDSLSELGILVADGTGRLEFKESTFDDIVEQGRFDEVRAVIQSTGTATDGSVVFLSAGSNAVPGTYAVHITQAAEKAEVRGGTAIRSQGISKNETLTITLNGTSTDVALAKNDTISVIVDKINAALDAAGIEATALDDNGVLVIQANDYGSQYDLTVVSDRQAKGDGKSTEIGTTPQNSVGVDVAGTIGGETGVGTGQVLVGPDGTDVDGIRIRVYATADSVAAKGGDFGTVGYSLGVADRFINAIDDITDPFEGTIHALTEGLQDSIDTIQERIDAINARLVRREELLVRQFSAAEQAIAQLQQMQASLQQRA
;
A
#
# COMPACT_ATOMS: atom_id res chain seq x y z
N MET A 1 -29.37 -8.30 53.98
CA MET A 1 -29.45 -8.74 55.39
C MET A 1 -30.02 -10.14 55.41
N PRO A 2 -29.37 -11.14 56.03
CA PRO A 2 -29.93 -12.48 56.12
C PRO A 2 -30.99 -12.45 57.24
N LEU A 3 -32.26 -12.61 56.88
CA LEU A 3 -33.28 -12.93 57.88
C LEU A 3 -33.06 -14.38 58.28
N GLY A 4 -32.82 -14.59 59.58
CA GLY A 4 -32.40 -15.86 60.15
C GLY A 4 -33.32 -17.02 59.78
N SER A 5 -32.69 -18.11 59.38
CA SER A 5 -33.30 -19.43 59.23
C SER A 5 -33.84 -19.90 60.59
N ILE A 6 -35.13 -19.74 60.81
CA ILE A 6 -35.81 -20.51 61.86
C ILE A 6 -36.12 -21.88 61.26
N ALA A 7 -35.28 -22.86 61.60
CA ALA A 7 -35.44 -24.25 61.20
C ALA A 7 -36.63 -24.89 61.93
N PHE A 8 -37.81 -24.88 61.31
CA PHE A 8 -38.87 -25.86 61.60
C PHE A 8 -38.76 -26.99 60.57
N GLY A 9 -37.80 -27.88 60.80
CA GLY A 9 -37.67 -29.14 60.07
C GLY A 9 -38.56 -30.22 60.70
N GLN A 10 -39.33 -30.90 59.86
CA GLN A 10 -40.34 -31.94 60.16
C GLN A 10 -41.69 -31.39 60.66
N GLY A 11 -42.76 -31.75 59.93
CA GLY A 11 -44.13 -31.57 60.38
C GLY A 11 -44.38 -32.45 61.61
N LEU A 12 -44.15 -31.89 62.80
CA LEU A 12 -44.15 -32.63 64.07
C LEU A 12 -45.55 -33.08 64.51
N VAL A 13 -46.60 -32.65 63.81
CA VAL A 13 -48.00 -32.87 64.20
C VAL A 13 -48.76 -33.84 63.28
N SER A 14 -48.48 -33.87 61.97
CA SER A 14 -49.25 -34.68 60.99
C SER A 14 -48.48 -35.83 60.31
N GLY A 15 -47.15 -35.83 60.36
CA GLY A 15 -46.31 -36.82 59.66
C GLY A 15 -46.18 -36.63 58.15
N LEU A 16 -46.73 -35.54 57.57
CA LEU A 16 -46.63 -35.21 56.15
C LEU A 16 -45.42 -34.29 55.87
N ASP A 17 -44.65 -34.62 54.84
CA ASP A 17 -43.54 -33.77 54.35
C ASP A 17 -44.05 -32.68 53.42
N PHE A 18 -44.57 -31.59 54.02
CA PHE A 18 -45.09 -30.45 53.28
C PHE A 18 -44.04 -29.74 52.41
N ARG A 19 -42.74 -29.88 52.75
CA ARG A 19 -41.68 -29.26 51.96
C ARG A 19 -41.56 -29.96 50.61
N SER A 20 -41.59 -31.29 50.60
CA SER A 20 -41.61 -32.08 49.36
C SER A 20 -42.81 -31.76 48.45
N ILE A 21 -43.97 -31.45 49.03
CA ILE A 21 -45.19 -31.10 48.29
C ILE A 21 -45.09 -29.69 47.69
N ILE A 22 -44.60 -28.72 48.47
CA ILE A 22 -44.37 -27.36 47.99
C ILE A 22 -43.33 -27.38 46.86
N ASP A 23 -42.25 -28.13 47.01
CA ASP A 23 -41.22 -28.28 45.98
C ASP A 23 -41.77 -28.91 44.69
N ALA A 24 -42.58 -29.98 44.81
CA ALA A 24 -43.21 -30.61 43.66
C ALA A 24 -44.19 -29.67 42.92
N LEU A 25 -44.94 -28.84 43.65
CA LEU A 25 -45.85 -27.84 43.07
C LEU A 25 -45.08 -26.73 42.36
N LEU A 26 -44.02 -26.21 42.99
CA LEU A 26 -43.17 -25.18 42.39
C LEU A 26 -42.45 -25.70 41.15
N GLU A 27 -41.98 -26.95 41.16
CA GLU A 27 -41.30 -27.55 40.01
C GLU A 27 -42.24 -27.73 38.80
N ALA A 28 -43.51 -28.09 39.03
CA ALA A 28 -44.52 -28.10 37.97
C ALA A 28 -44.80 -26.69 37.42
N GLU A 29 -44.87 -25.68 38.31
CA GLU A 29 -45.05 -24.28 37.90
C GLU A 29 -43.80 -23.68 37.20
N ARG A 30 -42.62 -24.33 37.29
CA ARG A 30 -41.37 -23.94 36.57
C ARG A 30 -41.28 -24.44 35.12
N ALA A 31 -42.19 -25.30 34.65
CA ALA A 31 -42.15 -25.83 33.28
C ALA A 31 -42.08 -24.75 32.14
N PRO A 32 -42.78 -23.59 32.25
CA PRO A 32 -42.66 -22.53 31.25
C PRO A 32 -41.27 -21.91 31.19
N ILE A 33 -40.57 -21.79 32.34
CA ILE A 33 -39.20 -21.26 32.39
C ILE A 33 -38.26 -22.16 31.60
N LYS A 34 -38.35 -23.49 31.77
CA LYS A 34 -37.51 -24.44 31.01
C LYS A 34 -37.71 -24.32 29.50
N THR A 35 -38.93 -24.03 29.06
CA THR A 35 -39.24 -23.82 27.63
C THR A 35 -38.64 -22.51 27.12
N LEU A 36 -38.74 -21.43 27.91
CA LEU A 36 -38.13 -20.15 27.59
C LEU A 36 -36.59 -20.21 27.61
N GLN A 37 -35.99 -20.93 28.56
CA GLN A 37 -34.55 -21.19 28.61
C GLN A 37 -34.06 -21.93 27.37
N LYS A 38 -34.75 -22.98 26.93
CA LYS A 38 -34.42 -23.66 25.66
C LYS A 38 -34.46 -22.70 24.47
N ARG A 39 -35.37 -21.73 24.48
CA ARG A 39 -35.46 -20.71 23.42
C ARG A 39 -34.29 -19.71 23.50
N ILE A 40 -33.89 -19.27 24.69
CA ILE A 40 -32.66 -18.51 24.90
C ILE A 40 -31.45 -19.29 24.38
N ASP A 41 -31.31 -20.57 24.74
CA ASP A 41 -30.20 -21.42 24.26
C ASP A 41 -30.17 -21.51 22.74
N THR A 42 -31.34 -21.55 22.09
CA THR A 42 -31.47 -21.57 20.64
C THR A 42 -31.00 -20.25 20.02
N PHE A 43 -31.43 -19.11 20.58
CA PHE A 43 -31.00 -17.80 20.09
C PHE A 43 -29.52 -17.51 20.36
N ASN A 44 -28.98 -17.94 21.51
CA ASN A 44 -27.55 -17.86 21.80
C ASN A 44 -26.72 -18.64 20.78
N ARG A 45 -27.14 -19.87 20.43
CA ARG A 45 -26.46 -20.66 19.39
C ARG A 45 -26.52 -19.95 18.03
N ALA A 46 -27.69 -19.43 17.65
CA ALA A 46 -27.83 -18.71 16.38
C ALA A 46 -26.96 -17.45 16.34
N LYS A 47 -26.86 -16.71 17.45
CA LYS A 47 -26.00 -15.54 17.59
C LYS A 47 -24.53 -15.92 17.45
N SER A 48 -24.06 -16.93 18.19
CA SER A 48 -22.69 -17.41 18.08
C SER A 48 -22.35 -17.89 16.66
N SER A 49 -23.28 -18.58 15.98
CA SER A 49 -23.05 -18.98 14.59
C SER A 49 -22.95 -17.79 13.62
N ALA A 50 -23.72 -16.73 13.85
CA ALA A 50 -23.60 -15.51 13.05
C ALA A 50 -22.27 -14.78 13.29
N GLU A 51 -21.81 -14.71 14.56
CA GLU A 51 -20.50 -14.15 14.92
C GLU A 51 -19.34 -14.97 14.34
N GLU A 52 -19.43 -16.30 14.37
CA GLU A 52 -18.46 -17.20 13.72
C GLU A 52 -18.43 -17.01 12.20
N LEU A 53 -19.59 -16.89 11.55
CA LEU A 53 -19.68 -16.58 10.13
C LEU A 53 -19.01 -15.24 9.81
N SER A 54 -19.24 -14.21 10.64
CA SER A 54 -18.55 -12.91 10.48
C SER A 54 -17.03 -13.08 10.51
N GLY A 55 -16.50 -13.84 11.47
CA GLY A 55 -15.05 -14.08 11.56
C GLY A 55 -14.48 -14.85 10.35
N LEU A 56 -15.24 -15.80 9.81
CA LEU A 56 -14.86 -16.52 8.59
C LEU A 56 -14.89 -15.59 7.36
N LEU A 57 -15.90 -14.73 7.25
CA LEU A 57 -15.99 -13.75 6.17
C LEU A 57 -14.85 -12.73 6.23
N GLU A 58 -14.47 -12.25 7.42
CA GLU A 58 -13.28 -11.39 7.59
C GLU A 58 -11.97 -12.09 7.21
N THR A 59 -11.85 -13.38 7.53
CA THR A 59 -10.68 -14.18 7.11
C THR A 59 -10.65 -14.32 5.59
N PHE A 60 -11.80 -14.58 4.96
CA PHE A 60 -11.93 -14.64 3.51
C PHE A 60 -11.62 -13.28 2.86
N LYS A 61 -12.12 -12.17 3.43
CA LYS A 61 -11.79 -10.80 3.01
C LYS A 61 -10.30 -10.55 3.02
N SER A 62 -9.58 -10.91 4.09
CA SER A 62 -8.13 -10.74 4.15
C SER A 62 -7.40 -11.50 3.03
N LYS A 63 -7.88 -12.69 2.65
CA LYS A 63 -7.36 -13.44 1.49
C LYS A 63 -7.69 -12.79 0.14
N LEU A 64 -8.83 -12.13 0.03
CA LEU A 64 -9.19 -11.34 -1.14
C LEU A 64 -8.37 -10.06 -1.25
N GLU A 65 -8.03 -9.41 -0.13
CA GLU A 65 -7.12 -8.25 -0.10
C GLU A 65 -5.71 -8.66 -0.55
N GLU A 66 -5.22 -9.81 -0.08
CA GLU A 66 -3.96 -10.40 -0.55
C GLU A 66 -4.01 -10.70 -2.07
N LEU A 67 -5.12 -11.27 -2.56
CA LEU A 67 -5.34 -11.57 -3.96
C LEU A 67 -5.43 -10.31 -4.85
N SER A 68 -6.14 -9.27 -4.38
CA SER A 68 -6.32 -8.00 -5.09
C SER A 68 -5.07 -7.12 -5.05
N SER A 69 -4.17 -7.33 -4.07
CA SER A 69 -2.91 -6.60 -3.95
C SER A 69 -2.06 -6.70 -5.21
N ASP A 70 -1.20 -5.70 -5.44
CA ASP A 70 -0.30 -5.65 -6.60
C ASP A 70 0.61 -6.90 -6.72
N THR A 71 0.90 -7.58 -5.61
CA THR A 71 1.70 -8.80 -5.57
C THR A 71 0.90 -10.08 -5.76
N GLY A 72 -0.42 -10.07 -5.54
CA GLY A 72 -1.26 -11.27 -5.57
C GLY A 72 -1.28 -11.94 -6.94
N VAL A 73 -1.94 -11.31 -7.91
CA VAL A 73 -1.92 -11.76 -9.33
C VAL A 73 -1.11 -10.85 -10.25
N GLY A 74 -0.64 -9.70 -9.75
CA GLY A 74 0.17 -8.74 -10.49
C GLY A 74 1.68 -8.85 -10.29
N GLY A 75 2.11 -9.82 -9.47
CA GLY A 75 3.50 -10.05 -9.10
C GLY A 75 4.43 -10.20 -10.30
N LYS A 76 5.69 -9.81 -10.11
CA LYS A 76 6.77 -9.95 -11.09
C LYS A 76 7.92 -10.70 -10.44
N THR A 77 8.55 -11.57 -11.20
CA THR A 77 9.80 -12.24 -10.81
C THR A 77 10.96 -11.62 -11.55
N ALA A 78 12.12 -11.59 -10.88
CA ALA A 78 13.40 -11.22 -11.46
C ALA A 78 14.35 -12.39 -11.20
N SER A 79 14.72 -13.13 -12.24
CA SER A 79 15.60 -14.29 -12.13
C SER A 79 16.89 -14.04 -12.90
N LEU A 80 18.02 -14.37 -12.29
CA LEU A 80 19.35 -14.28 -12.91
C LEU A 80 19.84 -15.68 -13.26
N ASP A 81 20.65 -15.80 -14.31
CA ASP A 81 21.37 -17.03 -14.62
C ASP A 81 22.61 -17.24 -13.71
N ASP A 82 23.10 -16.18 -13.05
CA ASP A 82 24.13 -16.20 -12.01
C ASP A 82 23.87 -15.13 -10.93
N GLU A 83 23.65 -15.56 -9.69
CA GLU A 83 23.38 -14.68 -8.53
C GLU A 83 24.62 -14.40 -7.65
N THR A 84 25.83 -14.78 -8.11
CA THR A 84 27.04 -14.63 -7.30
C THR A 84 27.49 -13.18 -7.14
N ALA A 85 27.33 -12.37 -8.19
CA ALA A 85 27.81 -10.99 -8.27
C ALA A 85 26.70 -9.93 -8.12
N LEU A 86 25.44 -10.33 -8.33
CA LEU A 86 24.29 -9.47 -8.09
C LEU A 86 23.04 -10.29 -7.79
N THR A 87 22.08 -9.68 -7.11
CA THR A 87 20.70 -10.18 -7.04
C THR A 87 19.75 -9.14 -7.63
N ALA A 88 18.54 -9.57 -7.98
CA ALA A 88 17.55 -8.68 -8.57
C ALA A 88 16.17 -8.94 -7.95
N SER A 89 15.38 -7.88 -7.85
CA SER A 89 13.96 -7.97 -7.52
C SER A 89 13.16 -7.09 -8.47
N ALA A 90 11.96 -7.54 -8.83
CA ALA A 90 11.03 -6.79 -9.66
C ALA A 90 9.80 -6.43 -8.83
N ARG A 91 9.36 -5.18 -8.92
CA ARG A 91 8.08 -4.76 -8.34
C ARG A 91 6.94 -4.99 -9.33
N PRO A 92 5.69 -5.08 -8.87
CA PRO A 92 4.53 -5.08 -9.75
C PRO A 92 4.56 -3.92 -10.75
N GLY A 93 4.23 -4.21 -12.01
CA GLY A 93 4.33 -3.24 -13.11
C GLY A 93 5.72 -3.08 -13.73
N ALA A 94 6.74 -3.81 -13.27
CA ALA A 94 7.98 -3.97 -14.02
C ALA A 94 7.68 -4.59 -15.40
N LEU A 95 8.37 -4.11 -16.43
CA LEU A 95 8.19 -4.60 -17.80
C LEU A 95 8.89 -5.95 -17.95
N ALA A 96 8.13 -6.96 -18.39
CA ALA A 96 8.68 -8.27 -18.70
C ALA A 96 9.68 -8.18 -19.85
N GLY A 97 10.80 -8.90 -19.73
CA GLY A 97 11.89 -8.82 -20.69
C GLY A 97 13.16 -9.49 -20.20
N THR A 98 14.14 -9.60 -21.09
CA THR A 98 15.48 -10.08 -20.78
C THR A 98 16.48 -8.95 -20.96
N TYR A 99 17.41 -8.84 -20.02
CA TYR A 99 18.44 -7.80 -19.98
C TYR A 99 19.80 -8.45 -19.76
N GLN A 100 20.80 -8.04 -20.53
CA GLN A 100 22.20 -8.42 -20.29
C GLN A 100 22.87 -7.41 -19.39
N ILE A 101 23.37 -7.86 -18.25
CA ILE A 101 23.95 -7.00 -17.22
C ILE A 101 25.41 -7.40 -17.00
N GLU A 102 26.31 -6.43 -17.10
CA GLU A 102 27.72 -6.58 -16.73
C GLU A 102 28.05 -5.55 -15.64
N VAL A 103 28.48 -6.01 -14.46
CA VAL A 103 28.93 -5.15 -13.36
C VAL A 103 30.44 -4.97 -13.51
N THR A 104 30.86 -3.77 -13.92
CA THR A 104 32.28 -3.47 -14.15
C THR A 104 32.96 -2.96 -12.89
N ARG A 105 32.22 -2.26 -12.01
CA ARG A 105 32.72 -1.74 -10.73
C ARG A 105 31.60 -1.70 -9.68
N ILE A 106 31.97 -1.90 -8.42
CA ILE A 106 31.08 -1.74 -7.27
C ILE A 106 31.27 -0.38 -6.61
N ALA A 107 30.21 0.17 -6.02
CA ALA A 107 30.30 1.41 -5.28
C ALA A 107 31.09 1.19 -3.99
N GLN A 108 32.00 2.11 -3.68
CA GLN A 108 32.85 2.08 -2.49
C GLN A 108 32.76 3.42 -1.76
N ALA A 109 32.69 3.35 -0.43
CA ALA A 109 32.68 4.52 0.44
C ALA A 109 34.10 5.04 0.63
N HIS A 110 34.25 6.37 0.63
CA HIS A 110 35.54 7.01 0.89
C HIS A 110 35.99 6.68 2.32
N ARG A 111 37.24 6.24 2.48
CA ARG A 111 37.86 5.96 3.77
C ARG A 111 39.25 6.54 3.84
N VAL A 112 39.49 7.30 4.90
CA VAL A 112 40.81 7.84 5.25
C VAL A 112 41.25 7.29 6.61
N ARG A 113 42.54 7.39 6.89
CA ARG A 113 43.09 7.10 8.22
C ARG A 113 43.89 8.28 8.75
N SER A 114 44.12 8.31 10.05
CA SER A 114 45.16 9.15 10.64
C SER A 114 46.52 8.47 10.54
N ASP A 115 47.56 9.22 10.90
CA ASP A 115 48.83 8.65 11.33
C ASP A 115 48.66 7.75 12.58
N GLY A 116 49.68 6.94 12.89
CA GLY A 116 49.67 6.01 14.01
C GLY A 116 50.11 6.66 15.34
N PHE A 117 49.37 6.38 16.41
CA PHE A 117 49.62 6.88 17.76
C PHE A 117 49.86 5.76 18.77
N ALA A 118 50.66 6.00 19.80
CA ALA A 118 50.99 4.96 20.78
C ALA A 118 49.81 4.53 21.67
N ASP A 119 48.85 5.42 21.94
CA ASP A 119 47.69 5.16 22.82
C ASP A 119 46.51 6.07 22.44
N ARG A 120 45.34 5.49 22.18
CA ARG A 120 44.07 6.19 21.88
C ARG A 120 43.54 7.10 22.99
N TYR A 121 43.99 6.93 24.24
CA TYR A 121 43.61 7.76 25.39
C TYR A 121 44.62 8.86 25.69
N SER A 122 45.81 8.80 25.08
CA SER A 122 46.82 9.83 25.29
C SER A 122 46.39 11.13 24.62
N PRO A 123 46.63 12.29 25.27
CA PRO A 123 46.55 13.58 24.62
C PRO A 123 47.37 13.63 23.32
N LEU A 124 46.77 14.20 22.28
CA LEU A 124 47.44 14.59 21.05
C LEU A 124 48.48 15.70 21.33
N VAL A 125 49.53 15.74 20.51
CA VAL A 125 50.67 16.64 20.73
C VAL A 125 50.37 18.07 20.24
N SER A 126 49.38 18.24 19.35
CA SER A 126 48.96 19.54 18.83
C SER A 126 47.46 19.76 18.99
N ASP A 127 47.08 20.93 19.50
CA ASP A 127 45.73 21.45 19.35
C ASP A 127 45.50 21.87 17.89
N GLY A 128 44.24 21.93 17.45
CA GLY A 128 43.88 22.32 16.10
C GLY A 128 42.40 22.05 15.80
N THR A 129 42.02 22.20 14.53
CA THR A 129 40.66 21.99 14.04
C THR A 129 40.63 20.91 12.97
N ILE A 130 39.65 20.02 13.06
CA ILE A 130 39.31 19.03 12.03
C ILE A 130 37.96 19.44 11.47
N THR A 131 37.90 19.73 10.17
CA THR A 131 36.62 19.93 9.46
C THR A 131 36.40 18.79 8.49
N ILE A 132 35.23 18.17 8.55
CA ILE A 132 34.86 17.06 7.67
C ILE A 132 33.51 17.38 7.03
N GLN A 133 33.41 17.18 5.72
CA GLN A 133 32.17 17.25 4.97
C GLN A 133 32.04 15.99 4.12
N SER A 134 30.89 15.31 4.16
CA SER A 134 30.57 14.19 3.27
C SER A 134 29.66 14.70 2.16
N GLY A 135 30.17 14.78 0.92
CA GLY A 135 29.37 15.28 -0.21
C GLY A 135 28.75 16.66 0.03
N SER A 136 27.43 16.75 -0.10
CA SER A 136 26.64 17.97 0.16
C SER A 136 26.10 18.09 1.58
N ASN A 137 26.46 17.17 2.49
CA ASN A 137 26.00 17.22 3.89
C ASN A 137 26.59 18.42 4.65
N ASP A 138 26.02 18.67 5.82
CA ASP A 138 26.51 19.69 6.75
C ASP A 138 27.98 19.42 7.14
N THR A 139 28.77 20.50 7.17
CA THR A 139 30.18 20.42 7.56
C THR A 139 30.30 20.32 9.08
N ILE A 140 30.98 19.30 9.58
CA ILE A 140 31.33 19.18 11.00
C ILE A 140 32.66 19.87 11.26
N THR A 141 32.77 20.55 12.40
CA THR A 141 34.01 21.19 12.85
C THR A 141 34.30 20.76 14.28
N ILE A 142 35.43 20.10 14.47
CA ILE A 142 35.89 19.61 15.77
C ILE A 142 37.09 20.46 16.20
N ASP A 143 36.93 21.19 17.29
CA ASP A 143 37.99 21.98 17.92
C ASP A 143 38.78 21.12 18.90
N VAL A 144 39.85 20.48 18.41
CA VAL A 144 40.70 19.54 19.16
C VAL A 144 41.58 20.34 20.12
N SER A 145 41.25 20.31 21.41
CA SER A 145 42.08 20.93 22.45
C SER A 145 42.01 20.24 23.79
N ALA A 146 43.10 20.34 24.57
CA ALA A 146 43.09 19.86 25.96
C ALA A 146 42.04 20.55 26.83
N ALA A 147 41.68 21.80 26.51
CA ALA A 147 40.68 22.58 27.23
C ALA A 147 39.25 22.07 26.99
N ASN A 148 38.96 21.57 25.78
CA ASN A 148 37.66 21.01 25.40
C ASN A 148 37.51 19.53 25.75
N GLY A 149 38.58 18.87 26.22
CA GLY A 149 38.56 17.46 26.62
C GLY A 149 38.44 16.46 25.45
N ASN A 150 38.64 16.93 24.22
CA ASN A 150 38.51 16.16 22.99
C ASN A 150 39.86 15.92 22.28
N ASN A 151 40.97 16.04 23.00
CA ASN A 151 42.33 15.89 22.49
C ASN A 151 42.85 14.44 22.50
N SER A 152 42.00 13.44 22.28
CA SER A 152 42.42 12.04 22.17
C SER A 152 41.71 11.37 21.00
N LEU A 153 42.31 10.32 20.41
CA LEU A 153 41.67 9.59 19.29
C LEU A 153 40.27 9.09 19.68
N ARG A 154 40.12 8.62 20.92
CA ARG A 154 38.83 8.16 21.47
C ARG A 154 37.78 9.26 21.43
N ALA A 155 38.14 10.45 21.91
CA ALA A 155 37.21 11.57 22.01
C ALA A 155 36.89 12.19 20.65
N ILE A 156 37.87 12.25 19.72
CA ILE A 156 37.62 12.67 18.34
C ILE A 156 36.67 11.70 17.65
N ALA A 157 36.88 10.38 17.80
CA ALA A 157 35.98 9.39 17.22
C ALA A 157 34.55 9.51 17.78
N ASP A 158 34.40 9.77 19.09
CA ASP A 158 33.08 10.04 19.68
C ASP A 158 32.45 11.30 19.10
N GLU A 159 33.21 12.39 18.96
CA GLU A 159 32.68 13.64 18.43
C GLU A 159 32.23 13.51 16.98
N ILE A 160 33.00 12.81 16.14
CA ILE A 160 32.61 12.51 14.75
C ILE A 160 31.31 11.70 14.72
N ASN A 161 31.22 10.62 15.51
CA ASN A 161 30.04 9.75 15.52
C ASN A 161 28.81 10.42 16.14
N ASN A 162 28.99 11.37 17.06
CA ASN A 162 27.89 12.12 17.68
C ASN A 162 27.36 13.25 16.78
N ALA A 163 28.13 13.67 15.77
CA ALA A 163 27.76 14.77 14.90
C ALA A 163 26.73 14.41 13.82
N ASP A 164 26.48 13.12 13.58
CA ASP A 164 25.45 12.59 12.66
C ASP A 164 25.46 13.25 11.26
N ALA A 165 26.66 13.41 10.70
CA ALA A 165 26.89 14.14 9.43
C ALA A 165 27.19 13.23 8.23
N GLY A 166 26.72 11.97 8.27
CA GLY A 166 26.98 10.98 7.22
C GLY A 166 28.42 10.45 7.20
N VAL A 167 29.09 10.46 8.35
CA VAL A 167 30.46 9.96 8.54
C VAL A 167 30.56 9.10 9.78
N ILE A 168 31.38 8.06 9.72
CA ILE A 168 31.61 7.12 10.82
C ILE A 168 33.10 7.07 11.14
N ALA A 169 33.43 7.21 12.42
CA ALA A 169 34.78 7.10 12.94
C ALA A 169 34.97 5.83 13.78
N SER A 170 36.11 5.17 13.61
CA SER A 170 36.51 4.00 14.40
C SER A 170 38.01 4.02 14.68
N ILE A 171 38.46 3.28 15.70
CA ILE A 171 39.88 3.19 16.05
C ILE A 171 40.34 1.75 15.88
N VAL A 172 41.35 1.56 15.03
CA VAL A 172 41.97 0.26 14.77
C VAL A 172 43.37 0.25 15.37
N ASN A 173 43.71 -0.82 16.09
CA ASN A 173 45.06 -1.06 16.57
C ASN A 173 45.76 -2.03 15.62
N ASP A 174 46.92 -1.65 15.07
CA ASP A 174 47.70 -2.47 14.14
C ASP A 174 48.69 -3.44 14.83
N GLY A 175 48.63 -3.51 16.17
CA GLY A 175 49.55 -4.26 17.03
C GLY A 175 50.71 -3.43 17.58
N SER A 176 50.92 -2.20 17.09
CA SER A 176 51.94 -1.26 17.57
C SER A 176 51.39 0.14 17.85
N SER A 177 50.43 0.59 17.06
CA SER A 177 49.82 1.92 17.13
C SER A 177 48.30 1.85 17.00
N ASP A 178 47.62 2.81 17.62
CA ASP A 178 46.21 3.13 17.41
C ASP A 178 46.07 4.13 16.26
N ILE A 179 45.16 3.84 15.33
CA ILE A 179 44.88 4.61 14.11
C ILE A 179 43.40 4.95 14.08
N LEU A 180 43.06 6.22 13.90
CA LEU A 180 41.69 6.65 13.62
C LEU A 180 41.36 6.39 12.15
N ILE A 181 40.23 5.76 11.88
CA ILE A 181 39.68 5.56 10.55
C ILE A 181 38.39 6.36 10.47
N VAL A 182 38.29 7.24 9.47
CA VAL A 182 37.08 7.99 9.15
C VAL A 182 36.58 7.49 7.80
N ARG A 183 35.30 7.14 7.72
CA ARG A 183 34.65 6.60 6.52
C ARG A 183 33.36 7.36 6.26
N ALA A 184 33.05 7.64 5.01
CA ALA A 184 31.70 8.01 4.62
C ALA A 184 30.72 6.88 4.95
N GLU A 185 29.53 7.25 5.43
CA GLU A 185 28.47 6.28 5.71
C GLU A 185 27.98 5.62 4.42
N GLU A 186 27.74 6.46 3.41
CA GLU A 186 27.30 6.06 2.08
C GLU A 186 28.45 5.85 1.09
N THR A 187 28.20 5.07 0.04
CA THR A 187 29.16 4.84 -1.06
C THR A 187 29.06 5.90 -2.15
N GLY A 188 29.98 5.89 -3.12
CA GLY A 188 29.88 6.76 -4.30
C GLY A 188 30.70 8.04 -4.21
N THR A 189 31.03 8.60 -5.37
CA THR A 189 31.83 9.83 -5.51
C THR A 189 31.09 11.06 -4.98
N GLU A 190 29.75 11.05 -5.02
CA GLU A 190 28.90 12.06 -4.42
C GLU A 190 29.09 12.17 -2.90
N ASN A 191 29.41 11.06 -2.23
CA ASN A 191 29.62 10.98 -0.79
C ASN A 191 31.11 11.04 -0.40
N ALA A 192 31.95 11.61 -1.27
CA ALA A 192 33.37 11.77 -0.98
C ALA A 192 33.58 12.72 0.21
N LEU A 193 34.43 12.30 1.15
CA LEU A 193 34.89 13.13 2.25
C LEU A 193 35.80 14.26 1.76
N THR A 194 35.46 15.49 2.13
CA THR A 194 36.36 16.65 2.10
C THR A 194 36.81 16.92 3.53
N ILE A 195 38.11 16.78 3.79
CA ILE A 195 38.69 16.92 5.12
C ILE A 195 39.71 18.04 5.11
N THR A 196 39.72 18.84 6.16
CA THR A 196 40.84 19.75 6.47
C THR A 196 41.24 19.49 7.90
N ASP A 197 42.50 19.12 8.09
CA ASP A 197 43.05 18.75 9.39
C ASP A 197 44.27 19.63 9.69
N THR A 198 44.16 20.45 10.74
CA THR A 198 45.27 21.29 11.20
C THR A 198 46.01 20.70 12.41
N THR A 199 45.64 19.48 12.82
CA THR A 199 46.25 18.74 13.92
C THR A 199 47.43 17.88 13.44
N ASN A 200 47.93 16.99 14.29
CA ASN A 200 48.93 15.98 13.92
C ASN A 200 48.33 14.62 13.55
N LEU A 201 47.01 14.52 13.34
CA LEU A 201 46.40 13.30 12.79
C LEU A 201 46.65 13.14 11.29
N ASN A 202 46.85 14.25 10.56
CA ASN A 202 47.12 14.29 9.12
C ASN A 202 46.06 13.52 8.30
N LEU A 203 44.77 13.69 8.64
CA LEU A 203 43.65 13.02 7.97
C LEU A 203 43.46 13.46 6.51
N ASP A 204 43.95 14.65 6.15
CA ASP A 204 43.87 15.24 4.81
C ASP A 204 45.12 15.01 3.95
N ASP A 205 46.10 14.23 4.45
CA ASP A 205 47.25 13.79 3.65
C ASP A 205 46.81 12.76 2.60
N ALA A 206 47.19 12.99 1.34
CA ALA A 206 46.94 12.06 0.24
C ALA A 206 47.56 10.66 0.48
N GLY A 207 48.62 10.56 1.29
CA GLY A 207 49.21 9.28 1.70
C GLY A 207 48.36 8.47 2.70
N ASN A 208 47.32 9.09 3.26
CA ASN A 208 46.44 8.53 4.28
C ASN A 208 45.04 8.17 3.76
N GLU A 209 44.80 8.31 2.46
CA GLU A 209 43.62 7.75 1.79
C GLU A 209 43.74 6.21 1.72
N LEU A 210 42.82 5.50 2.38
CA LEU A 210 42.80 4.03 2.38
C LEU A 210 41.96 3.46 1.23
N GLN A 211 40.92 4.18 0.84
CA GLN A 211 39.97 3.77 -0.18
C GLN A 211 39.30 5.02 -0.75
N PRO A 212 39.51 5.36 -2.03
CA PRO A 212 38.77 6.44 -2.67
C PRO A 212 37.28 6.10 -2.73
N ALA A 213 36.44 7.14 -2.68
CA ALA A 213 35.04 7.00 -3.07
C ALA A 213 34.94 6.60 -4.54
N GLN A 214 34.04 5.67 -4.83
CA GLN A 214 33.82 5.15 -6.18
C GLN A 214 32.35 4.86 -6.37
N ASP A 215 31.81 5.25 -7.53
CA ASP A 215 30.47 4.85 -7.97
C ASP A 215 30.49 3.43 -8.53
N ALA A 216 29.39 2.72 -8.34
CA ALA A 216 29.11 1.50 -9.09
C ALA A 216 28.97 1.85 -10.58
N GLU A 217 29.46 0.96 -11.43
CA GLU A 217 29.31 1.05 -12.87
C GLU A 217 28.87 -0.31 -13.40
N LEU A 218 27.84 -0.26 -14.22
CA LEU A 218 27.25 -1.42 -14.87
C LEU A 218 26.90 -1.09 -16.32
N ILE A 219 26.82 -2.13 -17.14
CA ILE A 219 26.40 -2.07 -18.53
C ILE A 219 25.14 -2.90 -18.66
N ILE A 220 24.01 -2.27 -19.01
CA ILE A 220 22.73 -2.94 -19.29
C ILE A 220 22.46 -2.83 -20.78
N ASP A 221 22.44 -3.97 -21.50
CA ASP A 221 22.22 -4.03 -22.95
C ASP A 221 23.12 -3.07 -23.76
N GLY A 222 24.34 -2.84 -23.28
CA GLY A 222 25.32 -1.94 -23.90
C GLY A 222 25.23 -0.47 -23.45
N ILE A 223 24.31 -0.12 -22.56
CA ILE A 223 24.16 1.21 -21.96
C ILE A 223 24.91 1.26 -20.64
N THR A 224 25.87 2.17 -20.51
CA THR A 224 26.58 2.40 -19.25
C THR A 224 25.69 3.15 -18.26
N VAL A 225 25.52 2.58 -17.07
CA VAL A 225 24.79 3.15 -15.95
C VAL A 225 25.75 3.29 -14.77
N THR A 226 25.72 4.45 -14.11
CA THR A 226 26.51 4.75 -12.91
C THR A 226 25.59 4.99 -11.72
N SER A 227 25.98 4.53 -10.54
CA SER A 227 25.20 4.69 -9.31
C SER A 227 26.12 4.96 -8.13
N SER A 228 25.74 5.88 -7.24
CA SER A 228 26.45 6.12 -5.98
C SER A 228 26.27 4.96 -4.99
N SER A 229 25.26 4.11 -5.16
CA SER A 229 24.98 2.94 -4.31
C SER A 229 25.12 1.61 -5.05
N ASN A 230 25.41 0.54 -4.28
CA ASN A 230 25.31 -0.84 -4.73
C ASN A 230 23.87 -1.35 -4.83
N THR A 231 22.90 -0.62 -4.27
CA THR A 231 21.48 -0.82 -4.51
C THR A 231 21.03 0.08 -5.65
N VAL A 232 20.99 -0.47 -6.86
CA VAL A 232 20.68 0.29 -8.08
C VAL A 232 19.19 0.19 -8.36
N THR A 233 18.50 1.33 -8.30
CA THR A 233 17.08 1.46 -8.64
C THR A 233 16.90 2.35 -9.86
N GLY A 234 15.83 2.15 -10.62
CA GLY A 234 15.47 3.03 -11.75
C GLY A 234 16.29 2.85 -13.03
N ALA A 235 17.40 2.09 -12.99
CA ALA A 235 18.18 1.73 -14.18
C ALA A 235 17.37 0.88 -15.18
N ILE A 236 16.56 -0.05 -14.66
CA ILE A 236 15.52 -0.76 -15.40
C ILE A 236 14.19 -0.43 -14.72
N GLN A 237 13.16 -0.09 -15.49
CA GLN A 237 11.88 0.35 -14.95
C GLN A 237 11.23 -0.74 -14.08
N GLY A 238 11.09 -0.46 -12.78
CA GLY A 238 10.47 -1.37 -11.83
C GLY A 238 11.38 -2.51 -11.33
N VAL A 239 12.68 -2.45 -11.60
CA VAL A 239 13.65 -3.43 -11.11
C VAL A 239 14.62 -2.75 -10.14
N THR A 240 14.97 -3.46 -9.08
CA THR A 240 16.06 -3.13 -8.14
C THR A 240 17.14 -4.18 -8.29
N LEU A 241 18.39 -3.74 -8.49
CA LEU A 241 19.57 -4.59 -8.53
C LEU A 241 20.39 -4.37 -7.27
N GLU A 242 20.82 -5.44 -6.62
CA GLU A 242 21.74 -5.40 -5.48
C GLU A 242 23.08 -5.97 -5.91
N LEU A 243 24.09 -5.11 -6.00
CA LEU A 243 25.42 -5.47 -6.47
C LEU A 243 26.29 -5.95 -5.31
N THR A 244 26.93 -7.11 -5.47
CA THR A 244 27.80 -7.69 -4.44
C THR A 244 29.24 -7.85 -4.91
N ALA A 245 29.46 -7.99 -6.22
CA ALA A 245 30.78 -8.09 -6.82
C ALA A 245 30.78 -7.67 -8.31
N GLU A 246 31.97 -7.53 -8.88
CA GLU A 246 32.15 -7.39 -10.33
C GLU A 246 31.86 -8.73 -11.03
N THR A 247 31.25 -8.65 -12.21
CA THR A 247 30.96 -9.84 -13.03
C THR A 247 32.16 -10.19 -13.91
N THR A 248 32.42 -11.48 -14.13
CA THR A 248 33.49 -11.93 -15.06
C THR A 248 33.00 -12.11 -16.51
N SER A 249 31.68 -12.19 -16.70
CA SER A 249 30.96 -12.23 -17.97
C SER A 249 29.56 -11.64 -17.76
N PRO A 250 28.89 -11.15 -18.82
CA PRO A 250 27.52 -10.67 -18.71
C PRO A 250 26.58 -11.73 -18.12
N VAL A 251 25.69 -11.28 -17.23
CA VAL A 251 24.65 -12.05 -16.54
C VAL A 251 23.31 -11.70 -17.18
N THR A 252 22.49 -12.71 -17.46
CA THR A 252 21.17 -12.53 -18.04
C THR A 252 20.13 -12.38 -16.94
N LEU A 253 19.55 -11.19 -16.80
CA LEU A 253 18.36 -10.96 -16.00
C LEU A 253 17.11 -11.25 -16.83
N THR A 254 16.19 -12.06 -16.31
CA THR A 254 14.85 -12.26 -16.86
C THR A 254 13.81 -11.72 -15.90
N VAL A 255 13.02 -10.75 -16.37
CA VAL A 255 11.84 -10.25 -15.67
C VAL A 255 10.61 -10.89 -16.29
N ALA A 256 9.79 -11.56 -15.48
CA ALA A 256 8.60 -12.26 -15.95
C ALA A 256 7.43 -12.08 -14.96
N ASP A 257 6.22 -12.44 -15.41
CA ASP A 257 5.06 -12.55 -14.53
C ASP A 257 5.27 -13.65 -13.48
N ASP A 258 4.85 -13.39 -12.23
CA ASP A 258 4.87 -14.39 -11.16
C ASP A 258 3.67 -15.35 -11.27
N VAL A 259 3.74 -16.26 -12.24
CA VAL A 259 2.68 -17.23 -12.55
C VAL A 259 2.39 -18.16 -11.36
N GLU A 260 3.43 -18.61 -10.66
CA GLU A 260 3.26 -19.52 -9.51
C GLU A 260 2.73 -18.79 -8.28
N GLY A 261 3.18 -17.56 -8.03
CA GLY A 261 2.58 -16.67 -7.02
C GLY A 261 1.09 -16.45 -7.27
N ALA A 262 0.71 -16.14 -8.52
CA ALA A 262 -0.69 -15.96 -8.90
C ALA A 262 -1.53 -17.23 -8.72
N LYS A 263 -1.02 -18.41 -9.11
CA LYS A 263 -1.71 -19.69 -8.85
C LYS A 263 -1.89 -19.95 -7.36
N GLN A 264 -0.88 -19.65 -6.54
CA GLN A 264 -0.99 -19.81 -5.11
C GLN A 264 -2.06 -18.89 -4.52
N ALA A 265 -2.08 -17.62 -4.91
CA ALA A 265 -3.12 -16.68 -4.47
C ALA A 265 -4.53 -17.14 -4.87
N LEU A 266 -4.71 -17.70 -6.07
CA LEU A 266 -6.00 -18.26 -6.51
C LEU A 266 -6.39 -19.53 -5.74
N ARG A 267 -5.41 -20.38 -5.37
CA ARG A 267 -5.65 -21.54 -4.50
C ARG A 267 -6.13 -21.10 -3.12
N ASP A 268 -5.44 -20.15 -2.51
CA ASP A 268 -5.80 -19.58 -1.21
C ASP A 268 -7.22 -18.97 -1.23
N PHE A 269 -7.57 -18.26 -2.30
CA PHE A 269 -8.94 -17.76 -2.51
C PHE A 269 -9.98 -18.89 -2.57
N VAL A 270 -9.72 -19.94 -3.36
CA VAL A 270 -10.62 -21.09 -3.49
C VAL A 270 -10.78 -21.83 -2.17
N GLU A 271 -9.69 -22.00 -1.41
CA GLU A 271 -9.71 -22.63 -0.08
C GLU A 271 -10.53 -21.81 0.91
N ALA A 272 -10.26 -20.50 1.04
CA ALA A 272 -10.98 -19.63 1.96
C ALA A 272 -12.47 -19.52 1.64
N TYR A 273 -12.84 -19.43 0.36
CA TYR A 273 -14.24 -19.49 -0.05
C TYR A 273 -14.89 -20.84 0.33
N ASN A 274 -14.18 -21.95 0.10
CA ASN A 274 -14.69 -23.28 0.43
C ASN A 274 -14.91 -23.48 1.94
N GLU A 275 -14.08 -22.88 2.79
CA GLU A 275 -14.31 -22.88 4.25
C GLU A 275 -15.62 -22.17 4.62
N VAL A 276 -15.90 -21.03 3.99
CA VAL A 276 -17.18 -20.32 4.17
C VAL A 276 -18.35 -21.19 3.67
N ASN A 277 -18.24 -21.82 2.51
CA ASN A 277 -19.29 -22.69 1.97
C ASN A 277 -19.54 -23.92 2.87
N ASP A 278 -18.48 -24.55 3.37
CA ASP A 278 -18.57 -25.69 4.29
C ASP A 278 -19.24 -25.29 5.61
N TYR A 279 -18.97 -24.07 6.08
CA TYR A 279 -19.68 -23.51 7.24
C TYR A 279 -21.17 -23.38 6.96
N PHE A 280 -21.56 -22.90 5.77
CA PHE A 280 -22.96 -22.82 5.38
C PHE A 280 -23.63 -24.20 5.35
N ASP A 281 -23.02 -25.18 4.69
CA ASP A 281 -23.56 -26.53 4.54
C ASP A 281 -23.71 -27.23 5.90
N LYS A 282 -22.71 -27.10 6.77
CA LYS A 282 -22.71 -27.73 8.10
C LYS A 282 -23.75 -27.14 9.04
N ASN A 283 -23.87 -25.81 9.08
CA ASN A 283 -24.69 -25.12 10.08
C ASN A 283 -26.11 -24.80 9.59
N PHE A 284 -26.34 -24.78 8.26
CA PHE A 284 -27.62 -24.37 7.68
C PHE A 284 -28.16 -25.33 6.60
N GLY A 285 -27.41 -26.37 6.19
CA GLY A 285 -27.77 -27.28 5.10
C GLY A 285 -28.49 -28.58 5.49
N SER A 286 -28.59 -28.96 6.78
CA SER A 286 -29.12 -30.28 7.17
C SER A 286 -30.56 -30.28 7.72
N ALA A 287 -31.35 -31.28 7.29
CA ALA A 287 -32.74 -31.50 7.74
C ALA A 287 -32.86 -31.99 9.20
N GLU A 288 -31.78 -32.46 9.83
CA GLU A 288 -31.76 -32.84 11.26
C GLU A 288 -31.89 -31.63 12.21
N LEU A 289 -31.80 -30.41 11.68
CA LEU A 289 -32.06 -29.15 12.39
C LEU A 289 -33.55 -28.82 12.56
N GLU A 290 -34.47 -29.78 12.35
CA GLU A 290 -35.91 -29.63 12.66
C GLU A 290 -36.23 -29.28 14.13
N SER A 291 -35.22 -29.22 15.02
CA SER A 291 -35.37 -28.73 16.39
C SER A 291 -34.73 -27.35 16.65
N ALA A 292 -34.11 -26.71 15.65
CA ALA A 292 -33.30 -25.49 15.78
C ALA A 292 -33.69 -24.34 14.83
N SER A 293 -34.76 -24.47 14.03
CA SER A 293 -35.22 -23.43 13.09
C SER A 293 -35.82 -22.20 13.80
N ALA A 294 -34.95 -21.36 14.36
CA ALA A 294 -35.26 -20.00 14.81
C ALA A 294 -35.40 -19.05 13.60
N VAL A 295 -36.64 -19.00 13.12
CA VAL A 295 -37.30 -18.31 11.98
C VAL A 295 -36.82 -16.90 11.53
N ALA A 296 -35.78 -16.27 12.09
CA ALA A 296 -35.31 -14.94 11.65
C ALA A 296 -33.95 -14.94 10.92
N GLY A 297 -32.96 -15.73 11.37
CA GLY A 297 -31.60 -15.70 10.81
C GLY A 297 -31.42 -16.45 9.50
N ASP A 298 -32.23 -17.47 9.26
CA ASP A 298 -32.09 -18.39 8.13
C ASP A 298 -32.37 -17.72 6.76
N ALA A 299 -33.25 -16.72 6.70
CA ALA A 299 -33.51 -15.99 5.46
C ALA A 299 -32.36 -15.02 5.09
N LEU A 300 -31.79 -14.33 6.09
CA LEU A 300 -30.67 -13.40 5.92
C LEU A 300 -29.38 -14.14 5.58
N ILE A 301 -29.08 -15.22 6.31
CA ILE A 301 -27.89 -16.07 6.10
C ILE A 301 -27.91 -16.72 4.71
N ARG A 302 -29.06 -17.26 4.26
CA ARG A 302 -29.19 -17.70 2.86
C ARG A 302 -29.14 -16.56 1.85
N GLY A 303 -29.50 -15.34 2.26
CA GLY A 303 -29.33 -14.14 1.45
C GLY A 303 -27.85 -13.89 1.16
N ILE A 304 -27.03 -13.89 2.21
CA ILE A 304 -25.57 -13.79 2.14
C ILE A 304 -25.00 -14.87 1.22
N GLN A 305 -25.35 -16.14 1.44
CA GLN A 305 -24.87 -17.25 0.60
C GLN A 305 -25.22 -17.04 -0.89
N ARG A 306 -26.44 -16.62 -1.20
CA ARG A 306 -26.85 -16.32 -2.59
C ARG A 306 -26.10 -15.13 -3.18
N GLN A 307 -25.86 -14.09 -2.40
CA GLN A 307 -25.10 -12.92 -2.83
C GLN A 307 -23.67 -13.31 -3.20
N LEU A 308 -22.98 -14.08 -2.34
CA LEU A 308 -21.64 -14.59 -2.64
C LEU A 308 -21.62 -15.48 -3.88
N GLN A 309 -22.61 -16.37 -4.05
CA GLN A 309 -22.73 -17.23 -5.24
C GLN A 309 -23.02 -16.43 -6.54
N GLN A 310 -23.77 -15.33 -6.46
CA GLN A 310 -23.99 -14.45 -7.61
C GLN A 310 -22.71 -13.75 -8.06
N LEU A 311 -21.82 -13.40 -7.12
CA LEU A 311 -20.52 -12.81 -7.46
C LEU A 311 -19.58 -13.79 -8.18
N LEU A 312 -19.64 -15.08 -7.87
CA LEU A 312 -18.84 -16.12 -8.54
C LEU A 312 -19.20 -16.32 -10.01
N THR A 313 -20.49 -16.21 -10.33
CA THR A 313 -21.04 -16.57 -11.64
C THR A 313 -21.29 -15.37 -12.54
N GLY A 314 -21.16 -14.15 -12.00
CA GLY A 314 -21.29 -12.92 -12.76
C GLY A 314 -20.01 -12.62 -13.56
N SER A 315 -20.18 -12.03 -14.74
CA SER A 315 -19.07 -11.40 -15.45
C SER A 315 -18.66 -10.10 -14.76
N VAL A 316 -17.41 -9.70 -14.99
CA VAL A 316 -16.82 -8.45 -14.54
C VAL A 316 -17.14 -7.37 -15.57
N THR A 317 -17.92 -6.37 -15.16
CA THR A 317 -18.26 -5.24 -16.03
C THR A 317 -17.04 -4.34 -16.25
N GLY A 318 -16.93 -3.76 -17.44
CA GLY A 318 -15.84 -2.83 -17.80
C GLY A 318 -14.64 -3.49 -18.47
N ILE A 319 -14.67 -4.81 -18.64
CA ILE A 319 -13.72 -5.54 -19.47
C ILE A 319 -14.21 -5.52 -20.94
N PRO A 320 -13.33 -5.22 -21.92
CA PRO A 320 -13.70 -5.18 -23.34
C PRO A 320 -14.20 -6.53 -23.89
N ASP A 321 -15.11 -6.49 -24.87
CA ASP A 321 -15.65 -7.68 -25.54
C ASP A 321 -14.53 -8.57 -26.11
N GLY A 322 -14.65 -9.89 -25.88
CA GLY A 322 -13.70 -10.89 -26.36
C GLY A 322 -12.46 -11.10 -25.46
N LYS A 323 -12.40 -10.42 -24.33
CA LYS A 323 -11.43 -10.65 -23.25
C LYS A 323 -12.02 -11.55 -22.17
N LEU A 324 -11.16 -12.13 -21.33
CA LEU A 324 -11.61 -12.92 -20.18
C LEU A 324 -12.37 -12.02 -19.20
N ASP A 325 -13.59 -12.40 -18.83
CA ASP A 325 -14.44 -11.56 -17.98
C ASP A 325 -15.02 -12.28 -16.75
N SER A 326 -14.73 -13.56 -16.56
CA SER A 326 -15.33 -14.35 -15.47
C SER A 326 -14.34 -15.35 -14.86
N LEU A 327 -14.56 -15.68 -13.57
CA LEU A 327 -13.72 -16.66 -12.84
C LEU A 327 -13.69 -18.03 -13.52
N SER A 328 -14.80 -18.44 -14.14
CA SER A 328 -14.90 -19.71 -14.85
C SER A 328 -13.94 -19.82 -16.03
N GLU A 329 -13.67 -18.70 -16.70
CA GLU A 329 -12.72 -18.65 -17.82
C GLU A 329 -11.28 -18.71 -17.34
N LEU A 330 -11.02 -18.33 -16.07
CA LEU A 330 -9.74 -18.52 -15.39
C LEU A 330 -9.54 -19.94 -14.85
N GLY A 331 -10.52 -20.83 -15.04
CA GLY A 331 -10.48 -22.20 -14.53
C GLY A 331 -10.98 -22.36 -13.10
N ILE A 332 -11.61 -21.33 -12.49
CA ILE A 332 -12.25 -21.45 -11.18
C ILE A 332 -13.73 -21.83 -11.40
N LEU A 333 -14.06 -23.07 -11.08
CA LEU A 333 -15.36 -23.69 -11.40
C LEU A 333 -16.11 -24.07 -10.13
N VAL A 334 -17.45 -24.05 -10.19
CA VAL A 334 -18.29 -24.57 -9.10
C VAL A 334 -18.40 -26.09 -9.23
N ALA A 335 -17.99 -26.81 -8.19
CA ALA A 335 -18.02 -28.26 -8.11
C ALA A 335 -19.40 -28.82 -7.68
N ASP A 336 -19.88 -29.80 -8.44
CA ASP A 336 -20.89 -30.81 -8.05
C ASP A 336 -22.17 -30.31 -7.35
N GLY A 337 -22.71 -29.14 -7.70
CA GLY A 337 -23.98 -28.63 -7.15
C GLY A 337 -23.95 -28.31 -5.64
N THR A 338 -22.78 -28.44 -5.00
CA THR A 338 -22.54 -28.14 -3.57
C THR A 338 -22.21 -26.67 -3.33
N GLY A 339 -21.92 -25.92 -4.39
CA GLY A 339 -21.49 -24.52 -4.28
C GLY A 339 -20.01 -24.34 -3.96
N ARG A 340 -19.26 -25.44 -3.76
CA ARG A 340 -17.80 -25.43 -3.59
C ARG A 340 -17.08 -25.02 -4.89
N LEU A 341 -15.89 -24.47 -4.76
CA LEU A 341 -15.01 -24.11 -5.87
C LEU A 341 -13.89 -25.12 -6.09
N GLU A 342 -13.51 -25.30 -7.34
CA GLU A 342 -12.34 -26.04 -7.81
C GLU A 342 -11.50 -25.13 -8.71
N PHE A 343 -10.17 -25.12 -8.51
CA PHE A 343 -9.24 -24.42 -9.40
C PHE A 343 -8.59 -25.40 -10.36
N LYS A 344 -8.92 -25.27 -11.64
CA LYS A 344 -8.35 -26.08 -12.72
C LYS A 344 -7.12 -25.39 -13.31
N GLU A 345 -5.97 -25.65 -12.71
CA GLU A 345 -4.67 -25.05 -13.09
C GLU A 345 -4.34 -25.17 -14.57
N SER A 346 -4.64 -26.31 -15.22
CA SER A 346 -4.40 -26.46 -16.67
C SER A 346 -5.08 -25.38 -17.53
N THR A 347 -6.25 -24.89 -17.12
CA THR A 347 -6.95 -23.82 -17.84
C THR A 347 -6.26 -22.48 -17.61
N PHE A 348 -5.72 -22.25 -16.42
CA PHE A 348 -4.89 -21.10 -16.13
C PHE A 348 -3.59 -21.13 -16.92
N ASP A 349 -2.90 -22.27 -16.97
CA ASP A 349 -1.68 -22.48 -17.75
C ASP A 349 -1.90 -22.15 -19.23
N ASP A 350 -3.01 -22.62 -19.83
CA ASP A 350 -3.37 -22.31 -21.22
C ASP A 350 -3.50 -20.79 -21.48
N ILE A 351 -3.97 -20.01 -20.50
CA ILE A 351 -4.10 -18.53 -20.60
C ILE A 351 -2.74 -17.87 -20.57
N VAL A 352 -1.86 -18.33 -19.68
CA VAL A 352 -0.48 -17.83 -19.56
C VAL A 352 0.30 -18.11 -20.83
N GLU A 353 0.21 -19.32 -21.37
CA GLU A 353 0.87 -19.71 -22.63
C GLU A 353 0.40 -18.88 -23.83
N GLN A 354 -0.83 -18.37 -23.80
CA GLN A 354 -1.38 -17.46 -24.82
C GLN A 354 -0.92 -16.00 -24.64
N GLY A 355 -0.14 -15.68 -23.61
CA GLY A 355 0.30 -14.32 -23.31
C GLY A 355 -0.85 -13.41 -22.83
N ARG A 356 -1.88 -13.99 -22.22
CA ARG A 356 -3.10 -13.29 -21.78
C ARG A 356 -3.13 -13.08 -20.26
N PHE A 357 -1.97 -13.06 -19.61
CA PHE A 357 -1.87 -12.93 -18.15
C PHE A 357 -2.45 -11.60 -17.62
N ASP A 358 -2.31 -10.51 -18.37
CA ASP A 358 -2.95 -9.23 -18.00
C ASP A 358 -4.48 -9.31 -17.96
N GLU A 359 -5.10 -10.22 -18.73
CA GLU A 359 -6.55 -10.44 -18.68
C GLU A 359 -6.98 -11.13 -17.38
N VAL A 360 -6.13 -12.03 -16.83
CA VAL A 360 -6.33 -12.62 -15.50
C VAL A 360 -6.43 -11.52 -14.45
N ARG A 361 -5.47 -10.59 -14.48
CA ARG A 361 -5.43 -9.46 -13.55
C ARG A 361 -6.68 -8.60 -13.66
N ALA A 362 -7.17 -8.36 -14.87
CA ALA A 362 -8.37 -7.55 -15.09
C ALA A 362 -9.66 -8.16 -14.54
N VAL A 363 -9.74 -9.50 -14.50
CA VAL A 363 -10.86 -10.22 -13.86
C VAL A 363 -10.75 -10.17 -12.34
N ILE A 364 -9.54 -10.29 -11.79
CA ILE A 364 -9.34 -10.43 -10.34
C ILE A 364 -9.25 -9.08 -9.62
N GLN A 365 -8.45 -8.15 -10.13
CA GLN A 365 -8.13 -6.85 -9.54
C GLN A 365 -8.95 -5.74 -10.21
N SER A 366 -9.22 -4.67 -9.46
CA SER A 366 -9.70 -3.43 -10.07
C SER A 366 -8.62 -2.82 -10.96
N THR A 367 -8.94 -2.66 -12.24
CA THR A 367 -8.01 -2.10 -13.22
C THR A 367 -8.76 -1.34 -14.30
N GLY A 368 -8.01 -0.67 -15.16
CA GLY A 368 -8.57 -0.12 -16.37
C GLY A 368 -7.73 -0.47 -17.59
N THR A 369 -8.42 -0.60 -18.72
CA THR A 369 -7.81 -0.91 -20.01
C THR A 369 -8.21 0.16 -21.02
N ALA A 370 -7.28 0.55 -21.88
CA ALA A 370 -7.56 1.45 -22.98
C ALA A 370 -7.47 0.69 -24.30
N THR A 371 -8.37 0.99 -25.24
CA THR A 371 -8.33 0.37 -26.58
C THR A 371 -7.32 1.04 -27.51
N ASP A 372 -6.90 2.27 -27.21
CA ASP A 372 -5.96 3.06 -28.00
C ASP A 372 -4.62 3.17 -27.27
N GLY A 373 -3.52 2.84 -27.96
CA GLY A 373 -2.17 2.87 -27.37
C GLY A 373 -1.67 4.26 -26.97
N SER A 374 -2.33 5.34 -27.42
CA SER A 374 -2.05 6.71 -26.96
C SER A 374 -2.72 7.05 -25.63
N VAL A 375 -3.58 6.19 -25.10
CA VAL A 375 -4.27 6.39 -23.82
C VAL A 375 -3.82 5.32 -22.83
N VAL A 376 -3.45 5.74 -21.63
CA VAL A 376 -3.06 4.83 -20.54
C VAL A 376 -3.94 5.11 -19.34
N PHE A 377 -4.67 4.10 -18.87
CA PHE A 377 -5.39 4.19 -17.61
C PHE A 377 -4.39 4.26 -16.44
N LEU A 378 -4.61 5.18 -15.51
CA LEU A 378 -3.76 5.35 -14.33
C LEU A 378 -4.45 4.84 -13.07
N SER A 379 -5.69 5.28 -12.84
CA SER A 379 -6.45 4.94 -11.63
C SER A 379 -7.93 5.29 -11.81
N ALA A 380 -8.76 4.83 -10.88
CA ALA A 380 -10.15 5.26 -10.72
C ALA A 380 -10.39 5.79 -9.30
N GLY A 381 -11.36 6.69 -9.13
CA GLY A 381 -11.82 7.14 -7.83
C GLY A 381 -12.69 6.08 -7.15
N SER A 382 -12.92 6.22 -5.85
CA SER A 382 -13.77 5.29 -5.08
C SER A 382 -15.24 5.28 -5.53
N ASN A 383 -15.69 6.35 -6.21
CA ASN A 383 -17.04 6.51 -6.72
C ASN A 383 -17.16 6.18 -8.21
N ALA A 384 -16.06 5.79 -8.87
CA ALA A 384 -16.10 5.43 -10.28
C ALA A 384 -17.00 4.21 -10.45
N VAL A 385 -17.86 4.26 -11.47
CA VAL A 385 -18.73 3.13 -11.80
C VAL A 385 -17.99 2.23 -12.80
N PRO A 386 -17.93 0.91 -12.58
CA PRO A 386 -17.33 0.00 -13.56
C PRO A 386 -18.09 0.03 -14.89
N GLY A 387 -17.38 0.18 -15.99
CA GLY A 387 -17.98 0.39 -17.30
C GLY A 387 -16.95 0.69 -18.39
N THR A 388 -17.43 0.89 -19.61
CA THR A 388 -16.60 1.27 -20.76
C THR A 388 -16.99 2.66 -21.23
N TYR A 389 -16.01 3.55 -21.27
CA TYR A 389 -16.21 4.97 -21.48
C TYR A 389 -15.45 5.45 -22.71
N ALA A 390 -16.13 6.13 -23.63
CA ALA A 390 -15.48 6.74 -24.78
C ALA A 390 -14.54 7.87 -24.35
N VAL A 391 -13.33 7.91 -24.92
CA VAL A 391 -12.34 8.95 -24.68
C VAL A 391 -12.27 9.84 -25.92
N HIS A 392 -12.59 11.12 -25.72
CA HIS A 392 -12.53 12.11 -26.78
C HIS A 392 -11.60 13.25 -26.38
N ILE A 393 -10.53 13.47 -27.14
CA ILE A 393 -9.54 14.51 -26.85
C ILE A 393 -9.75 15.67 -27.81
N THR A 394 -9.97 16.85 -27.26
CA THR A 394 -10.17 18.09 -28.01
C THR A 394 -8.91 18.94 -28.11
N GLN A 395 -7.96 18.75 -27.19
CA GLN A 395 -6.70 19.47 -27.13
C GLN A 395 -5.61 18.56 -26.56
N ALA A 396 -4.48 18.46 -27.26
CA ALA A 396 -3.30 17.76 -26.76
C ALA A 396 -2.56 18.63 -25.74
N ALA A 397 -1.84 17.98 -24.82
CA ALA A 397 -0.95 18.70 -23.90
C ALA A 397 0.31 19.16 -24.64
N GLU A 398 0.82 20.35 -24.29
CA GLU A 398 2.05 20.91 -24.85
C GLU A 398 2.97 21.39 -23.73
N LYS A 399 4.28 21.35 -23.99
CA LYS A 399 5.30 21.91 -23.11
C LYS A 399 5.42 23.42 -23.36
N ALA A 400 5.79 24.17 -22.33
CA ALA A 400 6.26 25.53 -22.53
C ALA A 400 7.58 25.49 -23.30
N GLU A 401 7.64 26.11 -24.50
CA GLU A 401 8.81 26.04 -25.37
C GLU A 401 9.14 27.42 -25.96
N VAL A 402 10.40 27.81 -25.87
CA VAL A 402 10.94 28.99 -26.55
C VAL A 402 12.04 28.56 -27.51
N ARG A 403 11.98 29.04 -28.75
CA ARG A 403 12.91 28.69 -29.83
C ARG A 403 13.65 29.91 -30.35
N GLY A 404 14.93 29.74 -30.65
CA GLY A 404 15.70 30.72 -31.41
C GLY A 404 15.18 30.84 -32.85
N GLY A 405 15.24 32.05 -33.43
CA GLY A 405 14.67 32.29 -34.76
C GLY A 405 15.48 31.70 -35.94
N THR A 406 16.76 31.39 -35.77
CA THR A 406 17.64 30.89 -36.84
C THR A 406 18.77 30.05 -36.26
N ALA A 407 19.25 29.06 -37.01
CA ALA A 407 20.35 28.20 -36.59
C ALA A 407 21.64 29.00 -36.30
N ILE A 408 22.28 28.68 -35.18
CA ILE A 408 23.58 29.22 -34.80
C ILE A 408 24.63 28.69 -35.78
N ARG A 409 25.53 29.56 -36.22
CA ARG A 409 26.60 29.19 -37.15
C ARG A 409 27.54 28.16 -36.54
N SER A 410 28.23 27.40 -37.39
CA SER A 410 29.26 26.44 -36.95
C SER A 410 30.45 27.07 -36.21
N GLN A 411 30.69 28.38 -36.37
CA GLN A 411 31.70 29.12 -35.63
C GLN A 411 31.21 29.62 -34.25
N GLY A 412 29.97 29.31 -33.88
CA GLY A 412 29.34 29.78 -32.66
C GLY A 412 28.90 31.24 -32.69
N ILE A 413 28.53 31.77 -31.52
CA ILE A 413 28.09 33.16 -31.39
C ILE A 413 29.25 34.16 -31.56
N SER A 414 28.99 35.30 -32.20
CA SER A 414 30.06 36.23 -32.60
C SER A 414 30.59 37.14 -31.47
N LYS A 415 29.87 37.22 -30.36
CA LYS A 415 30.16 38.04 -29.16
C LYS A 415 29.55 37.34 -27.94
N ASN A 416 30.03 37.71 -26.75
CA ASN A 416 29.42 37.28 -25.50
C ASN A 416 27.94 37.69 -25.46
N GLU A 417 27.13 36.87 -24.82
CA GLU A 417 25.67 36.98 -24.73
C GLU A 417 25.23 36.46 -23.38
N THR A 418 24.27 37.11 -22.75
CA THR A 418 23.65 36.65 -21.52
C THR A 418 22.19 36.34 -21.80
N LEU A 419 21.77 35.11 -21.47
CA LEU A 419 20.36 34.72 -21.47
C LEU A 419 19.82 34.77 -20.06
N THR A 420 18.71 35.47 -19.85
CA THR A 420 17.90 35.32 -18.65
C THR A 420 16.77 34.35 -18.96
N ILE A 421 16.74 33.23 -18.25
CA ILE A 421 15.71 32.19 -18.38
C ILE A 421 14.89 32.21 -17.10
N THR A 422 13.57 32.35 -17.24
CA THR A 422 12.61 32.35 -16.14
C THR A 422 11.57 31.26 -16.36
N LEU A 423 11.40 30.37 -15.38
CA LEU A 423 10.31 29.39 -15.34
C LEU A 423 9.53 29.58 -14.04
N ASN A 424 8.22 29.79 -14.13
CA ASN A 424 7.32 29.91 -12.96
C ASN A 424 7.78 30.95 -11.92
N GLY A 425 8.48 32.00 -12.37
CA GLY A 425 9.01 33.07 -11.53
C GLY A 425 10.45 32.88 -11.02
N THR A 426 11.01 31.66 -11.09
CA THR A 426 12.43 31.41 -10.77
C THR A 426 13.29 31.74 -11.99
N SER A 427 14.36 32.51 -11.82
CA SER A 427 15.19 32.98 -12.92
C SER A 427 16.66 32.64 -12.75
N THR A 428 17.35 32.36 -13.84
CA THR A 428 18.80 32.19 -13.91
C THR A 428 19.38 32.97 -15.08
N ASP A 429 20.59 33.49 -14.91
CA ASP A 429 21.34 34.18 -15.96
C ASP A 429 22.47 33.27 -16.45
N VAL A 430 22.48 33.01 -17.77
CA VAL A 430 23.47 32.15 -18.42
C VAL A 430 24.41 33.00 -19.25
N ALA A 431 25.68 33.05 -18.84
CA ALA A 431 26.73 33.77 -19.56
C ALA A 431 27.35 32.90 -20.66
N LEU A 432 27.11 33.29 -21.92
CA LEU A 432 27.66 32.66 -23.12
C LEU A 432 28.83 33.51 -23.65
N ALA A 433 29.90 32.84 -24.05
CA ALA A 433 31.12 33.46 -24.54
C ALA A 433 31.18 33.45 -26.07
N LYS A 434 31.92 34.42 -26.63
CA LYS A 434 32.22 34.44 -28.06
C LYS A 434 32.80 33.08 -28.52
N ASN A 435 32.32 32.61 -29.67
CA ASN A 435 32.61 31.34 -30.31
C ASN A 435 32.02 30.10 -29.62
N ASP A 436 31.21 30.25 -28.57
CA ASP A 436 30.44 29.11 -28.04
C ASP A 436 29.54 28.58 -29.15
N THR A 437 29.69 27.28 -29.45
CA THR A 437 28.87 26.55 -30.42
C THR A 437 27.53 26.17 -29.80
N ILE A 438 26.55 25.75 -30.60
CA ILE A 438 25.24 25.33 -30.09
C ILE A 438 25.34 24.25 -29.00
N SER A 439 26.23 23.26 -29.17
CA SER A 439 26.49 22.24 -28.15
C SER A 439 27.00 22.83 -26.83
N VAL A 440 28.00 23.72 -26.87
CA VAL A 440 28.51 24.38 -25.67
C VAL A 440 27.46 25.27 -25.01
N ILE A 441 26.62 25.92 -25.82
CA ILE A 441 25.52 26.76 -25.32
C ILE A 441 24.49 25.90 -24.59
N VAL A 442 24.07 24.77 -25.18
CA VAL A 442 23.15 23.82 -24.57
C VAL A 442 23.70 23.30 -23.24
N ASP A 443 24.97 22.88 -23.20
CA ASP A 443 25.61 22.37 -21.98
C ASP A 443 25.63 23.43 -20.86
N LYS A 444 25.96 24.68 -21.20
CA LYS A 444 25.99 25.79 -20.23
C LYS A 444 24.60 26.15 -19.71
N ILE A 445 23.60 26.12 -20.58
CA ILE A 445 22.22 26.41 -20.17
C ILE A 445 21.74 25.30 -19.24
N ASN A 446 21.91 24.03 -19.60
CA ASN A 446 21.49 22.90 -18.76
C ASN A 446 22.17 22.94 -17.38
N ALA A 447 23.49 23.14 -17.33
CA ALA A 447 24.20 23.29 -16.06
C ALA A 447 23.69 24.46 -15.20
N ALA A 448 23.29 25.57 -15.82
CA ALA A 448 22.75 26.73 -15.11
C ALA A 448 21.29 26.55 -14.65
N LEU A 449 20.49 25.79 -15.40
CA LEU A 449 19.12 25.41 -15.03
C LEU A 449 19.14 24.44 -13.85
N ASP A 450 20.02 23.42 -13.90
CA ASP A 450 20.23 22.45 -12.83
C ASP A 450 20.67 23.14 -11.53
N ALA A 451 21.69 24.02 -11.62
CA ALA A 451 22.18 24.78 -10.47
C ALA A 451 21.12 25.74 -9.87
N ALA A 452 20.16 26.19 -10.68
CA ALA A 452 19.08 27.06 -10.24
C ALA A 452 17.81 26.30 -9.80
N GLY A 453 17.79 24.96 -9.94
CA GLY A 453 16.60 24.14 -9.69
C GLY A 453 15.44 24.47 -10.63
N ILE A 454 15.73 24.90 -11.87
CA ILE A 454 14.71 25.20 -12.88
C ILE A 454 14.46 23.93 -13.70
N GLU A 455 13.21 23.45 -13.69
CA GLU A 455 12.77 22.24 -14.42
C GLU A 455 12.58 22.49 -15.93
N ALA A 456 13.64 22.87 -16.62
CA ALA A 456 13.69 23.04 -18.07
C ALA A 456 14.96 22.43 -18.65
N THR A 457 14.95 22.17 -19.96
CA THR A 457 16.08 21.64 -20.71
C THR A 457 16.29 22.44 -21.98
N ALA A 458 17.55 22.73 -22.30
CA ALA A 458 17.98 23.22 -23.60
C ALA A 458 18.35 22.07 -24.53
N LEU A 459 18.01 22.23 -25.81
CA LEU A 459 18.18 21.26 -26.89
C LEU A 459 18.74 21.95 -28.14
N ASP A 460 19.46 21.16 -28.94
CA ASP A 460 19.86 21.50 -30.30
C ASP A 460 18.88 20.88 -31.30
N ASP A 461 18.01 21.69 -31.91
CA ASP A 461 17.20 21.28 -33.06
C ASP A 461 17.83 21.81 -34.35
N ASN A 462 18.66 20.99 -34.99
CA ASN A 462 19.28 21.29 -36.28
C ASN A 462 20.04 22.65 -36.31
N GLY A 463 20.72 22.98 -35.22
CA GLY A 463 21.46 24.21 -34.99
C GLY A 463 20.66 25.33 -34.32
N VAL A 464 19.35 25.14 -34.12
CA VAL A 464 18.47 26.10 -33.42
C VAL A 464 18.43 25.76 -31.94
N LEU A 465 18.66 26.76 -31.09
CA LEU A 465 18.47 26.63 -29.65
C LEU A 465 16.98 26.51 -29.33
N VAL A 466 16.60 25.44 -28.65
CA VAL A 466 15.27 25.25 -28.08
C VAL A 466 15.41 25.13 -26.59
N ILE A 467 14.64 25.89 -25.82
CA ILE A 467 14.54 25.72 -24.36
C ILE A 467 13.08 25.35 -24.08
N GLN A 468 12.87 24.26 -23.36
CA GLN A 468 11.52 23.78 -23.04
C GLN A 468 11.43 23.35 -21.58
N ALA A 469 10.23 23.42 -21.01
CA ALA A 469 9.95 22.80 -19.71
C ALA A 469 10.16 21.27 -19.77
N ASN A 470 10.51 20.67 -18.63
CA ASN A 470 10.71 19.22 -18.54
C ASN A 470 9.37 18.48 -18.63
N ASP A 471 8.29 19.11 -18.18
CA ASP A 471 6.94 18.56 -18.13
C ASP A 471 5.92 19.36 -18.94
N TYR A 472 4.76 18.74 -19.16
CA TYR A 472 3.64 19.31 -19.90
C TYR A 472 2.69 20.06 -18.97
N GLY A 473 2.01 21.07 -19.51
CA GLY A 473 0.85 21.67 -18.86
C GLY A 473 0.91 23.18 -18.67
N SER A 474 -0.25 23.77 -18.37
CA SER A 474 -0.41 25.23 -18.26
C SER A 474 0.26 25.86 -17.04
N GLN A 475 0.69 25.02 -16.08
CA GLN A 475 1.45 25.47 -14.91
C GLN A 475 2.88 25.91 -15.23
N TYR A 476 3.40 25.58 -16.41
CA TYR A 476 4.74 25.98 -16.85
C TYR A 476 4.65 27.24 -17.71
N ASP A 477 5.15 28.36 -17.19
CA ASP A 477 5.32 29.64 -17.88
C ASP A 477 6.81 29.90 -18.07
N LEU A 478 7.29 29.69 -19.31
CA LEU A 478 8.68 29.86 -19.69
C LEU A 478 8.85 31.20 -20.39
N THR A 479 9.70 32.04 -19.81
CA THR A 479 10.14 33.29 -20.43
C THR A 479 11.66 33.27 -20.63
N VAL A 480 12.11 33.53 -21.85
CA VAL A 480 13.54 33.67 -22.16
C VAL A 480 13.80 35.01 -22.83
N VAL A 481 14.84 35.70 -22.38
CA VAL A 481 15.30 36.94 -23.00
C VAL A 481 16.82 36.94 -23.12
N SER A 482 17.33 37.47 -24.24
CA SER A 482 18.74 37.69 -24.47
C SER A 482 19.10 39.16 -24.30
N ASP A 483 20.31 39.46 -23.83
CA ASP A 483 20.87 40.81 -23.89
C ASP A 483 21.29 41.23 -25.32
N ARG A 484 21.19 40.31 -26.31
CA ARG A 484 21.51 40.55 -27.71
C ARG A 484 20.30 40.44 -28.63
N GLN A 485 20.24 41.34 -29.62
CA GLN A 485 19.18 41.35 -30.62
C GLN A 485 19.27 40.12 -31.54
N ALA A 486 18.14 39.48 -31.81
CA ALA A 486 17.99 38.48 -32.87
C ALA A 486 17.99 39.18 -34.23
N LYS A 487 18.93 38.81 -35.11
CA LYS A 487 19.11 39.43 -36.43
C LYS A 487 18.84 38.45 -37.57
N GLY A 488 18.53 37.19 -37.24
CA GLY A 488 18.36 36.11 -38.22
C GLY A 488 19.66 35.82 -38.98
N ASP A 489 20.81 36.16 -38.39
CA ASP A 489 22.11 35.93 -39.01
C ASP A 489 22.88 34.78 -38.37
N GLY A 490 22.37 34.17 -37.30
CA GLY A 490 22.97 33.02 -36.59
C GLY A 490 24.21 33.38 -35.79
N LYS A 491 24.42 34.68 -35.50
CA LYS A 491 25.59 35.18 -34.73
C LYS A 491 25.30 35.42 -33.24
N SER A 492 24.10 35.10 -32.78
CA SER A 492 23.64 35.04 -31.38
C SER A 492 22.80 33.77 -31.21
N THR A 493 22.21 33.56 -30.04
CA THR A 493 21.21 32.51 -29.80
C THR A 493 19.89 32.73 -30.55
N GLU A 494 19.71 33.92 -31.15
CA GLU A 494 18.52 34.32 -31.90
C GLU A 494 17.21 34.30 -31.07
N ILE A 495 17.29 34.32 -29.74
CA ILE A 495 16.15 34.55 -28.84
C ILE A 495 15.71 36.03 -28.88
N GLY A 496 16.68 36.94 -28.81
CA GLY A 496 16.46 38.38 -28.93
C GLY A 496 16.20 39.12 -27.60
N THR A 497 16.19 40.45 -27.68
CA THR A 497 16.03 41.37 -26.53
C THR A 497 14.58 41.57 -26.10
N THR A 498 13.62 41.06 -26.87
CA THR A 498 12.21 41.08 -26.50
C THR A 498 11.91 39.75 -25.82
N PRO A 499 11.44 39.75 -24.55
CA PRO A 499 11.12 38.52 -23.85
C PRO A 499 10.18 37.64 -24.68
N GLN A 500 10.60 36.41 -24.94
CA GLN A 500 9.78 35.38 -25.56
C GLN A 500 9.11 34.62 -24.41
N ASN A 501 7.78 34.64 -24.36
CA ASN A 501 7.01 33.88 -23.38
C ASN A 501 6.25 32.76 -24.11
N SER A 502 6.35 31.55 -23.57
CA SER A 502 5.47 30.43 -23.89
C SER A 502 4.93 29.82 -22.60
N VAL A 503 3.62 29.56 -22.59
CA VAL A 503 2.97 28.79 -21.54
C VAL A 503 2.67 27.40 -22.11
N GLY A 504 2.88 26.36 -21.32
CA GLY A 504 2.46 25.02 -21.70
C GLY A 504 0.93 24.89 -21.76
N VAL A 505 0.44 23.76 -22.22
CA VAL A 505 -0.99 23.53 -22.41
C VAL A 505 -1.37 22.20 -21.79
N ASP A 506 -2.47 22.17 -21.04
CA ASP A 506 -3.01 20.92 -20.50
C ASP A 506 -3.85 20.19 -21.56
N VAL A 507 -3.90 18.86 -21.46
CA VAL A 507 -4.84 18.05 -22.23
C VAL A 507 -6.28 18.48 -21.92
N ALA A 508 -7.15 18.55 -22.94
CA ALA A 508 -8.58 18.79 -22.74
C ALA A 508 -9.41 17.78 -23.53
N GLY A 509 -10.47 17.26 -22.92
CA GLY A 509 -11.30 16.24 -23.53
C GLY A 509 -12.44 15.77 -22.62
N THR A 510 -13.09 14.70 -23.02
CA THR A 510 -14.16 14.05 -22.28
C THR A 510 -13.88 12.57 -22.05
N ILE A 511 -14.35 12.04 -20.93
CA ILE A 511 -14.36 10.61 -20.61
C ILE A 511 -15.83 10.22 -20.41
N GLY A 512 -16.34 9.26 -21.18
CA GLY A 512 -17.74 8.85 -21.10
C GLY A 512 -18.74 9.94 -21.54
N GLY A 513 -18.27 10.97 -22.26
CA GLY A 513 -19.07 12.15 -22.61
C GLY A 513 -19.02 13.27 -21.57
N GLU A 514 -18.45 13.03 -20.40
CA GLU A 514 -18.29 14.03 -19.33
C GLU A 514 -17.00 14.81 -19.51
N THR A 515 -17.05 16.15 -19.33
CA THR A 515 -15.88 17.01 -19.52
C THR A 515 -14.87 16.80 -18.41
N GLY A 516 -13.68 16.30 -18.76
CA GLY A 516 -12.62 16.01 -17.81
C GLY A 516 -11.80 17.25 -17.43
N VAL A 517 -11.14 17.18 -16.28
CA VAL A 517 -10.15 18.17 -15.83
C VAL A 517 -8.76 17.73 -16.26
N GLY A 518 -8.10 18.56 -17.08
CA GLY A 518 -6.76 18.32 -17.57
C GLY A 518 -5.68 18.88 -16.65
N THR A 519 -4.58 18.15 -16.46
CA THR A 519 -3.35 18.65 -15.85
C THR A 519 -2.15 17.98 -16.53
N GLY A 520 -1.37 18.75 -17.27
CA GLY A 520 -0.34 18.23 -18.17
C GLY A 520 -0.95 17.23 -19.15
N GLN A 521 -0.41 16.01 -19.19
CA GLN A 521 -0.92 14.91 -20.01
C GLN A 521 -2.01 14.07 -19.34
N VAL A 522 -2.44 14.40 -18.12
CA VAL A 522 -3.42 13.62 -17.36
C VAL A 522 -4.80 14.26 -17.49
N LEU A 523 -5.80 13.48 -17.88
CA LEU A 523 -7.20 13.86 -17.90
C LEU A 523 -7.94 13.10 -16.80
N VAL A 524 -8.73 13.80 -15.99
CA VAL A 524 -9.46 13.24 -14.85
C VAL A 524 -10.97 13.43 -15.05
N GLY A 525 -11.74 12.37 -14.88
CA GLY A 525 -13.20 12.43 -14.92
C GLY A 525 -13.78 13.22 -13.72
N PRO A 526 -14.86 14.00 -13.93
CA PRO A 526 -15.39 14.90 -12.90
C PRO A 526 -16.16 14.18 -11.79
N ASP A 527 -16.08 14.75 -10.58
CA ASP A 527 -16.79 14.27 -9.38
C ASP A 527 -18.31 14.16 -9.61
N GLY A 528 -18.94 13.13 -9.03
CA GLY A 528 -20.39 12.93 -9.07
C GLY A 528 -20.93 12.39 -10.40
N THR A 529 -20.06 11.86 -11.27
CA THR A 529 -20.42 11.19 -12.52
C THR A 529 -19.97 9.72 -12.50
N ASP A 530 -20.40 8.92 -13.47
CA ASP A 530 -19.96 7.51 -13.58
C ASP A 530 -18.43 7.36 -13.77
N VAL A 531 -17.76 8.42 -14.22
CA VAL A 531 -16.31 8.48 -14.44
C VAL A 531 -15.56 9.21 -13.32
N ASP A 532 -16.20 9.42 -12.16
CA ASP A 532 -15.63 10.13 -11.00
C ASP A 532 -14.23 9.59 -10.64
N GLY A 533 -13.23 10.46 -10.76
CA GLY A 533 -11.86 10.14 -10.41
C GLY A 533 -11.16 9.15 -11.35
N ILE A 534 -11.75 8.78 -12.50
CA ILE A 534 -11.04 8.04 -13.54
C ILE A 534 -9.93 8.94 -14.11
N ARG A 535 -8.68 8.52 -13.96
CA ARG A 535 -7.49 9.23 -14.41
C ARG A 535 -6.87 8.48 -15.58
N ILE A 536 -6.67 9.17 -16.68
CA ILE A 536 -5.99 8.64 -17.87
C ILE A 536 -4.84 9.56 -18.26
N ARG A 537 -3.73 8.98 -18.71
CA ARG A 537 -2.65 9.71 -19.37
C ARG A 537 -2.83 9.63 -20.87
N VAL A 538 -2.65 10.75 -21.54
CA VAL A 538 -2.89 10.90 -22.98
C VAL A 538 -1.59 11.32 -23.67
N TYR A 539 -1.04 10.41 -24.47
CA TYR A 539 0.09 10.64 -25.36
C TYR A 539 -0.39 11.05 -26.76
N ALA A 540 -1.11 12.16 -26.83
CA ALA A 540 -1.59 12.75 -28.09
C ALA A 540 -0.75 13.97 -28.49
N THR A 541 -0.68 14.23 -29.79
CA THR A 541 -0.12 15.47 -30.36
C THR A 541 -1.24 16.24 -31.05
N ALA A 542 -1.05 17.53 -31.31
CA ALA A 542 -2.04 18.32 -32.05
C ALA A 542 -2.40 17.67 -33.41
N ASP A 543 -1.41 17.10 -34.10
CA ASP A 543 -1.61 16.38 -35.35
C ASP A 543 -2.43 15.09 -35.17
N SER A 544 -2.20 14.32 -34.10
CA SER A 544 -2.95 13.08 -33.87
C SER A 544 -4.40 13.36 -33.46
N VAL A 545 -4.64 14.43 -32.69
CA VAL A 545 -5.98 14.91 -32.36
C VAL A 545 -6.73 15.32 -33.63
N ALA A 546 -6.10 16.10 -34.51
CA ALA A 546 -6.70 16.52 -35.77
C ALA A 546 -6.98 15.34 -36.71
N ALA A 547 -6.04 14.40 -36.83
CA ALA A 547 -6.16 13.24 -37.71
C ALA A 547 -7.26 12.26 -37.27
N LYS A 548 -7.41 12.04 -35.96
CA LYS A 548 -8.44 11.16 -35.40
C LYS A 548 -9.78 11.87 -35.16
N GLY A 549 -9.87 13.17 -35.44
CA GLY A 549 -11.06 13.99 -35.12
C GLY A 549 -11.40 13.96 -33.63
N GLY A 550 -10.39 13.80 -32.78
CA GLY A 550 -10.51 13.68 -31.33
C GLY A 550 -10.94 12.32 -30.79
N ASP A 551 -11.21 11.30 -31.62
CA ASP A 551 -11.56 9.96 -31.13
C ASP A 551 -10.31 9.17 -30.73
N PHE A 552 -10.19 8.83 -29.44
CA PHE A 552 -9.10 8.03 -28.88
C PHE A 552 -9.62 6.72 -28.27
N GLY A 553 -10.72 6.19 -28.81
CA GLY A 553 -11.26 4.89 -28.43
C GLY A 553 -11.99 4.93 -27.09
N THR A 554 -11.87 3.85 -26.33
CA THR A 554 -12.55 3.69 -25.03
C THR A 554 -11.58 3.30 -23.93
N VAL A 555 -11.92 3.71 -22.72
CA VAL A 555 -11.31 3.22 -21.48
C VAL A 555 -12.35 2.41 -20.72
N GLY A 556 -12.05 1.13 -20.52
CA GLY A 556 -12.77 0.25 -19.60
C GLY A 556 -12.23 0.40 -18.19
N TYR A 557 -13.09 0.55 -17.21
CA TYR A 557 -12.77 0.42 -15.79
C TYR A 557 -13.53 -0.77 -15.25
N SER A 558 -12.81 -1.77 -14.75
CA SER A 558 -13.39 -2.96 -14.12
C SER A 558 -13.17 -2.93 -12.60
N LEU A 559 -14.22 -3.32 -11.87
CA LEU A 559 -14.10 -3.70 -10.46
C LEU A 559 -13.89 -5.21 -10.43
N GLY A 560 -12.68 -5.63 -10.10
CA GLY A 560 -12.29 -7.03 -10.10
C GLY A 560 -13.14 -7.88 -9.15
N VAL A 561 -13.17 -9.18 -9.38
CA VAL A 561 -13.94 -10.11 -8.55
C VAL A 561 -13.52 -10.03 -7.09
N ALA A 562 -12.23 -9.84 -6.80
CA ALA A 562 -11.74 -9.72 -5.44
C ALA A 562 -12.37 -8.53 -4.71
N ASP A 563 -12.33 -7.34 -5.30
CA ASP A 563 -12.90 -6.12 -4.73
C ASP A 563 -14.43 -6.19 -4.61
N ARG A 564 -15.10 -6.87 -5.55
CA ARG A 564 -16.55 -7.13 -5.46
C ARG A 564 -16.91 -8.00 -4.26
N PHE A 565 -16.11 -9.01 -3.97
CA PHE A 565 -16.30 -9.82 -2.76
C PHE A 565 -15.99 -9.02 -1.51
N ILE A 566 -14.89 -8.25 -1.50
CA ILE A 566 -14.50 -7.41 -0.36
C ILE A 566 -15.64 -6.46 0.00
N ASN A 567 -16.16 -5.70 -0.98
CA ASN A 567 -17.27 -4.76 -0.75
C ASN A 567 -18.54 -5.48 -0.23
N ALA A 568 -18.87 -6.64 -0.80
CA ALA A 568 -20.03 -7.41 -0.34
C ALA A 568 -19.83 -7.95 1.08
N ILE A 569 -18.63 -8.39 1.42
CA ILE A 569 -18.29 -8.85 2.77
C ILE A 569 -18.37 -7.68 3.74
N ASP A 570 -17.81 -6.53 3.40
CA ASP A 570 -17.87 -5.30 4.21
C ASP A 570 -19.31 -4.91 4.52
N ASP A 571 -20.21 -4.88 3.53
CA ASP A 571 -21.63 -4.61 3.75
C ASP A 571 -22.31 -5.64 4.68
N ILE A 572 -21.79 -6.88 4.73
CA ILE A 572 -22.35 -7.96 5.54
C ILE A 572 -21.80 -7.92 6.97
N THR A 573 -20.50 -7.64 7.14
CA THR A 573 -19.76 -7.72 8.40
C THR A 573 -19.55 -6.38 9.07
N ASP A 574 -19.99 -5.27 8.46
CA ASP A 574 -19.85 -3.94 9.04
C ASP A 574 -20.36 -3.93 10.50
N PRO A 575 -19.54 -3.46 11.45
CA PRO A 575 -19.83 -3.59 12.88
C PRO A 575 -20.97 -2.70 13.37
N PHE A 576 -21.51 -1.80 12.54
CA PHE A 576 -22.56 -0.85 12.89
C PHE A 576 -23.81 -0.97 12.01
N GLU A 577 -23.65 -1.16 10.71
CA GLU A 577 -24.72 -1.20 9.72
C GLU A 577 -24.83 -2.57 9.02
N GLY A 578 -23.92 -3.49 9.31
CA GLY A 578 -23.82 -4.77 8.63
C GLY A 578 -25.02 -5.70 8.85
N THR A 579 -25.27 -6.56 7.87
CA THR A 579 -26.38 -7.53 7.93
C THR A 579 -26.23 -8.50 9.11
N ILE A 580 -25.01 -8.95 9.40
CA ILE A 580 -24.75 -9.82 10.55
C ILE A 580 -24.90 -9.05 11.86
N HIS A 581 -24.43 -7.81 11.92
CA HIS A 581 -24.61 -6.95 13.09
C HIS A 581 -26.10 -6.81 13.44
N ALA A 582 -26.93 -6.40 12.47
CA ALA A 582 -28.38 -6.27 12.67
C ALA A 582 -29.06 -7.59 13.12
N LEU A 583 -28.62 -8.74 12.58
CA LEU A 583 -29.11 -10.05 13.02
C LEU A 583 -28.72 -10.35 14.48
N THR A 584 -27.46 -10.12 14.85
CA THR A 584 -26.97 -10.40 16.21
C THR A 584 -27.61 -9.50 17.25
N GLU A 585 -27.85 -8.22 16.95
CA GLU A 585 -28.64 -7.30 17.80
C GLU A 585 -30.08 -7.79 17.95
N GLY A 586 -30.77 -8.12 16.86
CA GLY A 586 -32.16 -8.61 16.93
C GLY A 586 -32.32 -9.93 17.71
N LEU A 587 -31.32 -10.80 17.65
CA LEU A 587 -31.25 -12.01 18.47
C LEU A 587 -31.02 -11.67 19.95
N GLN A 588 -30.11 -10.73 20.24
CA GLN A 588 -29.83 -10.26 21.61
C GLN A 588 -31.07 -9.65 22.25
N ASP A 589 -31.77 -8.76 21.55
CA ASP A 589 -33.03 -8.16 22.02
C ASP A 589 -34.10 -9.22 22.33
N SER A 590 -34.17 -10.26 21.50
CA SER A 590 -35.08 -11.39 21.70
C SER A 590 -34.70 -12.22 22.93
N ILE A 591 -33.40 -12.42 23.18
CA ILE A 591 -32.89 -13.08 24.39
C ILE A 591 -33.26 -12.26 25.62
N ASP A 592 -32.99 -10.95 25.60
CA ASP A 592 -33.23 -10.05 26.73
C ASP A 592 -34.72 -9.99 27.07
N THR A 593 -35.59 -9.89 26.07
CA THR A 593 -37.05 -9.94 26.26
C THR A 593 -37.52 -11.26 26.90
N ILE A 594 -36.93 -12.39 26.50
CA ILE A 594 -37.28 -13.69 27.09
C ILE A 594 -36.74 -13.79 28.53
N GLN A 595 -35.55 -13.25 28.78
CA GLN A 595 -34.93 -13.23 30.10
C GLN A 595 -35.76 -12.40 31.08
N GLU A 596 -36.23 -11.22 30.69
CA GLU A 596 -37.16 -10.41 31.48
C GLU A 596 -38.44 -11.18 31.83
N ARG A 597 -38.97 -11.97 30.88
CA ARG A 597 -40.15 -12.81 31.12
C ARG A 597 -39.86 -13.94 32.11
N ILE A 598 -38.69 -14.57 32.03
CA ILE A 598 -38.24 -15.59 33.00
C ILE A 598 -38.16 -14.97 34.39
N ASP A 599 -37.56 -13.79 34.52
CA ASP A 599 -37.40 -13.09 35.79
C ASP A 599 -38.75 -12.70 36.41
N ALA A 600 -39.70 -12.24 35.59
CA ALA A 600 -41.07 -11.97 36.02
C ALA A 600 -41.79 -13.24 36.54
N ILE A 601 -41.61 -14.39 35.89
CA ILE A 601 -42.17 -15.68 36.34
C ILE A 601 -41.50 -16.11 37.65
N ASN A 602 -40.17 -16.02 37.74
CA ASN A 602 -39.41 -16.35 38.96
C ASN A 602 -39.90 -15.51 40.15
N ALA A 603 -40.07 -14.19 39.98
CA ALA A 603 -40.60 -13.33 41.02
C ALA A 603 -42.02 -13.72 41.46
N ARG A 604 -42.84 -14.23 40.53
CA ARG A 604 -44.19 -14.76 40.86
C ARG A 604 -44.10 -16.07 41.64
N LEU A 605 -43.18 -16.98 41.28
CA LEU A 605 -42.98 -18.25 41.97
C LEU A 605 -42.52 -18.04 43.42
N VAL A 606 -41.64 -17.08 43.67
CA VAL A 606 -41.22 -16.73 45.05
C VAL A 606 -42.41 -16.28 45.90
N ARG A 607 -43.27 -15.40 45.38
CA ARG A 607 -44.50 -15.00 46.08
C ARG A 607 -45.46 -16.16 46.30
N ARG A 608 -45.52 -17.10 45.36
CA ARG A 608 -46.35 -18.30 45.44
C ARG A 608 -45.84 -19.24 46.53
N GLU A 609 -44.53 -19.46 46.59
CA GLU A 609 -43.86 -20.22 47.65
C GLU A 609 -44.16 -19.66 49.04
N GLU A 610 -43.98 -18.34 49.23
CA GLU A 610 -44.29 -17.69 50.52
C GLU A 610 -45.76 -17.89 50.94
N LEU A 611 -46.69 -17.79 49.99
CA LEU A 611 -48.11 -18.01 50.23
C LEU A 611 -48.40 -19.47 50.57
N LEU A 612 -47.82 -20.43 49.85
CA LEU A 612 -47.97 -21.85 50.14
C LEU A 612 -47.40 -22.18 51.52
N VAL A 613 -46.20 -21.71 51.86
CA VAL A 613 -45.58 -21.87 53.19
C VAL A 613 -46.51 -21.35 54.29
N ARG A 614 -47.05 -20.13 54.15
CA ARG A 614 -48.01 -19.58 55.13
C ARG A 614 -49.27 -20.43 55.26
N GLN A 615 -49.84 -20.90 54.14
CA GLN A 615 -51.04 -21.74 54.15
C GLN A 615 -50.80 -23.09 54.83
N PHE A 616 -49.68 -23.75 54.51
CA PHE A 616 -49.30 -25.02 55.12
C PHE A 616 -48.97 -24.89 56.61
N SER A 617 -48.28 -23.81 57.03
CA SER A 617 -48.05 -23.53 58.46
C SER A 617 -49.36 -23.27 59.23
N ALA A 618 -50.32 -22.55 58.64
CA ALA A 618 -51.62 -22.31 59.25
C ALA A 618 -52.44 -23.62 59.37
N ALA A 619 -52.39 -24.47 58.35
CA ALA A 619 -53.01 -25.79 58.39
C ALA A 619 -52.40 -26.68 59.48
N GLU A 620 -51.08 -26.65 59.65
CA GLU A 620 -50.40 -27.39 60.72
C GLU A 620 -50.83 -26.92 62.12
N GLN A 621 -50.94 -25.60 62.33
CA GLN A 621 -51.46 -25.05 63.58
C GLN A 621 -52.91 -25.48 63.86
N ALA A 622 -53.77 -25.49 62.83
CA ALA A 622 -55.14 -25.96 62.97
C ALA A 622 -55.20 -27.46 63.33
N ILE A 623 -54.38 -28.30 62.69
CA ILE A 623 -54.28 -29.73 63.00
C ILE A 623 -53.76 -29.93 64.44
N ALA A 624 -52.78 -29.14 64.87
CA ALA A 624 -52.25 -29.20 66.24
C ALA A 624 -53.31 -28.86 67.29
N GLN A 625 -54.11 -27.82 67.03
CA GLN A 625 -55.23 -27.44 67.90
C GLN A 625 -56.31 -28.52 67.94
N LEU A 626 -56.63 -29.13 66.79
CA LEU A 626 -57.58 -30.24 66.71
C LEU A 626 -57.09 -31.48 67.47
N GLN A 627 -55.80 -31.82 67.37
CA GLN A 627 -55.20 -32.92 68.12
C GLN A 627 -55.15 -32.63 69.63
N GLN A 628 -54.86 -31.39 70.03
CA GLN A 628 -54.95 -30.98 71.44
C GLN A 628 -56.39 -31.05 71.97
N MET A 629 -57.37 -30.60 71.19
CA MET A 629 -58.78 -30.76 71.53
C MET A 629 -59.16 -32.23 71.66
N GLN A 630 -58.74 -33.08 70.72
CA GLN A 630 -58.99 -34.52 70.76
C GLN A 630 -58.36 -35.17 72.00
N ALA A 631 -57.11 -34.84 72.33
CA ALA A 631 -56.45 -35.31 73.53
C ALA A 631 -57.16 -34.84 74.82
N SER A 632 -57.66 -33.60 74.84
CA SER A 632 -58.43 -33.06 75.98
C SER A 632 -59.80 -33.72 76.14
N LEU A 633 -60.44 -34.11 75.04
CA LEU A 633 -61.70 -34.86 75.03
C LEU A 633 -61.47 -36.30 75.51
N GLN A 634 -60.34 -36.91 75.13
CA GLN A 634 -59.96 -38.24 75.60
C GLN A 634 -59.55 -38.29 77.07
N GLN A 635 -59.05 -37.19 77.66
CA GLN A 635 -58.80 -37.10 79.11
C GLN A 635 -60.07 -36.85 79.94
N ARG A 636 -61.17 -36.44 79.31
CA ARG A 636 -62.47 -36.17 79.96
C ARG A 636 -63.48 -37.31 79.83
N ALA A 637 -63.20 -38.29 78.97
CA ALA A 637 -63.89 -39.57 78.91
C ALA A 637 -63.20 -40.57 79.84
#